data_AF-A0A9X7MUQ4-F1
#
_entry.id   AF-A0A9X7MUQ4-F1
#
_cell.length_a   1.000
_cell.length_b   1.000
_cell.length_c   1.000
_cell.angle_alpha   90.00
_cell.angle_beta   90.00
_cell.angle_gamma   90.00
#
_symmetry.space_group_name_H-M   'P 1'
#
loop_
_entity.id
_entity.type
_entity.pdbx_description
1 polymer ?
#
loop_
_entity_poly.entity_id
_entity_poly.type
_entity_poly.pdbx_seq_one_letter_code
_entity_poly.pdbx_strand_id
1 'polypeptide(L)'
;MNAQVWSFPGGLQLPANKQQSITTPIQQPPLPRRLVLPLQQHIGEPAVPCVEVGQQVLKGQLIAEAGSAISAALHAPTSGTVVEISEQPYPHSSGLSVRAIVIESDGAEAWIELTPEPEYASVSAVELLQRIRQAGIAGLGGAGFPTAAKLASRAQNDLHTLIINGAECEPYISADDLLMRERAVELVEGIEVLMHILQPQQVLLGIEDDKPEAIAILQATIGERPIRLQPVPTRYPSGGERQLIQVLTGREVPSGGLPADIGMLCVNVGTVVAVADAVLRGRPLISRITTLTGAALARPCNVEALLGTPVGELLAFAGLDSAKLDRLLLGGPLMGDSLPSLDVPLIKTANCLLAATREELPAPAQAMPCIRCGDCAQVCPASLLPQQLYFFAEDHDQLMEHNLFDCIECGACAYVCPSSIPLVQYYRAAKGEIRELEQRQLKAEQSRLRFEQRQERLRREEEQRAADRLARQERASRAQEDPAEIETPSVPAAQSVIERVKAEKAVGNAPDQLKRLKIDASMAQVALNKAEKQLASHDTEQLRTQVAELRVAAAEAKAALAAAETQSASAEPTPTAAPVSDEAALKKAKIDAAMARAQLKKSEKAFGESPSDEQRATLASLRGDVERIERQLNELQGTAMPTEPKTGQPVDGVLALRQAKLAYIAQRDALRAAEREGVSAEALDAIRQTLAAAEAALHAAEDASGKAPPDLVRTDKRPITDALRAAKTELAYARADLKKLEREGAGDSALATARERLKAAERAVADASGEAP
;
A
#
# COMPACT_ATOMS: atom_id res chain seq x y z
N MET A 1 -29.10 -22.91 35.05
CA MET A 1 -27.95 -22.70 35.94
C MET A 1 -27.26 -21.42 35.50
N ASN A 2 -27.43 -20.31 36.24
CA ASN A 2 -26.77 -19.05 35.92
C ASN A 2 -25.26 -19.28 35.88
N ALA A 3 -24.59 -18.87 34.78
CA ALA A 3 -23.14 -18.95 34.76
C ALA A 3 -22.56 -18.12 35.88
N GLN A 4 -21.43 -18.59 36.42
CA GLN A 4 -20.60 -17.75 37.24
C GLN A 4 -20.08 -16.59 36.40
N VAL A 5 -20.45 -15.37 36.78
CA VAL A 5 -19.85 -14.14 36.26
C VAL A 5 -18.70 -13.75 37.17
N TRP A 6 -17.55 -13.46 36.59
CA TRP A 6 -16.35 -13.05 37.28
C TRP A 6 -16.21 -11.53 37.27
N SER A 7 -15.18 -11.02 37.96
CA SER A 7 -14.86 -9.60 37.98
C SER A 7 -13.43 -9.38 37.49
N PHE A 8 -13.15 -8.16 37.03
CA PHE A 8 -11.80 -7.67 36.72
C PHE A 8 -11.41 -6.52 37.68
N PRO A 9 -10.13 -6.17 37.81
CA PRO A 9 -9.67 -5.05 38.66
C PRO A 9 -10.16 -3.67 38.18
N GLY A 10 -10.24 -2.67 39.07
CA GLY A 10 -10.40 -1.26 38.69
C GLY A 10 -11.72 -0.84 38.03
N GLY A 11 -11.67 -0.14 36.89
CA GLY A 11 -12.87 0.35 36.20
C GLY A 11 -13.66 1.44 36.93
N LEU A 12 -14.73 1.91 36.28
CA LEU A 12 -15.55 3.04 36.72
C LEU A 12 -17.05 2.74 36.60
N GLN A 13 -17.82 3.29 37.52
CA GLN A 13 -19.27 3.44 37.37
C GLN A 13 -19.54 4.84 36.82
N LEU A 14 -20.11 4.94 35.62
CA LEU A 14 -20.34 6.19 34.93
C LEU A 14 -21.83 6.39 34.62
N PRO A 15 -22.32 7.64 34.58
CA PRO A 15 -23.65 7.93 34.02
C PRO A 15 -23.72 7.48 32.56
N ALA A 16 -24.67 6.59 32.24
CA ALA A 16 -24.72 5.97 30.93
C ALA A 16 -25.09 6.94 29.79
N ASN A 17 -25.96 7.93 30.06
CA ASN A 17 -26.46 8.92 29.10
C ASN A 17 -27.09 8.38 27.79
N LYS A 18 -27.36 7.08 27.69
CA LYS A 18 -27.93 6.43 26.49
C LYS A 18 -29.39 6.78 26.22
N GLN A 19 -30.14 7.17 27.25
CA GLN A 19 -31.57 7.52 27.13
C GLN A 19 -31.86 8.62 26.09
N GLN A 20 -30.85 9.43 25.75
CA GLN A 20 -31.00 10.47 24.73
C GLN A 20 -31.27 9.88 23.34
N SER A 21 -30.62 8.77 22.97
CA SER A 21 -30.59 8.24 21.60
C SER A 21 -31.41 6.96 21.40
N ILE A 22 -31.92 6.33 22.46
CA ILE A 22 -32.64 5.04 22.38
C ILE A 22 -34.18 5.15 22.34
N THR A 23 -34.72 6.37 22.29
CA THR A 23 -36.17 6.64 22.33
C THR A 23 -36.87 6.43 21.00
N THR A 24 -36.11 6.30 19.91
CA THR A 24 -36.63 6.06 18.56
C THR A 24 -35.94 4.84 17.95
N PRO A 25 -36.60 4.13 17.00
CA PRO A 25 -35.96 3.07 16.25
C PRO A 25 -34.77 3.59 15.43
N ILE A 26 -33.94 2.70 14.91
CA ILE A 26 -32.87 3.02 13.98
C ILE A 26 -33.46 3.77 12.77
N GLN A 27 -32.97 4.99 12.55
CA GLN A 27 -33.44 5.88 11.47
C GLN A 27 -32.58 5.72 10.22
N GLN A 28 -33.15 6.05 9.06
CA GLN A 28 -32.44 6.11 7.79
C GLN A 28 -32.21 7.59 7.43
N PRO A 29 -30.95 8.07 7.41
CA PRO A 29 -30.66 9.43 6.98
C PRO A 29 -30.89 9.57 5.46
N PRO A 30 -31.08 10.79 4.95
CA PRO A 30 -31.15 11.03 3.51
C PRO A 30 -29.89 10.54 2.79
N LEU A 31 -30.06 10.12 1.53
CA LEU A 31 -28.93 9.72 0.69
C LEU A 31 -27.99 10.93 0.48
N PRO A 32 -26.71 10.84 0.86
CA PRO A 32 -25.77 11.94 0.69
C PRO A 32 -25.41 12.13 -0.78
N ARG A 33 -25.21 13.40 -1.16
CA ARG A 33 -24.81 13.74 -2.54
C ARG A 33 -23.37 13.36 -2.83
N ARG A 34 -22.51 13.41 -1.81
CA ARG A 34 -21.08 13.14 -1.94
C ARG A 34 -20.63 12.21 -0.81
N LEU A 35 -19.91 11.17 -1.18
CA LEU A 35 -19.32 10.20 -0.26
C LEU A 35 -17.81 10.23 -0.40
N VAL A 36 -17.10 10.28 0.72
CA VAL A 36 -15.63 10.26 0.78
C VAL A 36 -15.20 8.98 1.46
N LEU A 37 -14.52 8.09 0.75
CA LEU A 37 -14.15 6.77 1.24
C LEU A 37 -12.63 6.67 1.39
N PRO A 38 -12.09 6.98 2.59
CA PRO A 38 -10.70 6.73 2.91
C PRO A 38 -10.30 5.29 2.59
N LEU A 39 -9.12 5.11 1.98
CA LEU A 39 -8.57 3.79 1.69
C LEU A 39 -8.10 3.07 2.97
N GLN A 40 -7.81 3.83 4.01
CA GLN A 40 -7.46 3.34 5.34
C GLN A 40 -8.69 3.39 6.25
N GLN A 41 -9.35 2.26 6.52
CA GLN A 41 -10.48 2.16 7.48
C GLN A 41 -10.33 0.94 8.42
N HIS A 42 -9.10 0.50 8.64
CA HIS A 42 -8.74 -0.66 9.44
C HIS A 42 -7.31 -0.49 9.98
N ILE A 43 -6.80 -1.42 10.78
CA ILE A 43 -5.41 -1.37 11.30
C ILE A 43 -4.35 -1.80 10.27
N GLY A 44 -4.78 -2.52 9.23
CA GLY A 44 -3.93 -3.09 8.18
C GLY A 44 -3.38 -2.09 7.16
N GLU A 45 -2.75 -2.57 6.09
CA GLU A 45 -2.30 -1.72 4.97
C GLU A 45 -3.48 -1.19 4.15
N PRO A 46 -3.45 0.08 3.68
CA PRO A 46 -4.55 0.71 2.96
C PRO A 46 -5.06 -0.13 1.79
N ALA A 47 -6.36 -0.09 1.54
CA ALA A 47 -6.95 -0.73 0.37
C ALA A 47 -6.41 -0.09 -0.93
N VAL A 48 -6.29 -0.89 -1.99
CA VAL A 48 -5.77 -0.45 -3.28
C VAL A 48 -6.95 -0.18 -4.22
N PRO A 49 -7.15 1.07 -4.70
CA PRO A 49 -8.24 1.38 -5.62
C PRO A 49 -8.20 0.49 -6.87
N CYS A 50 -9.36 -0.02 -7.28
CA CYS A 50 -9.54 -0.76 -8.53
C CYS A 50 -10.49 -0.04 -9.52
N VAL A 51 -10.80 1.23 -9.23
CA VAL A 51 -11.62 2.12 -10.06
C VAL A 51 -10.84 3.39 -10.44
N GLU A 52 -11.29 4.05 -11.50
CA GLU A 52 -10.69 5.27 -12.03
C GLU A 52 -11.62 6.48 -11.92
N VAL A 53 -11.06 7.69 -11.95
CA VAL A 53 -11.85 8.93 -11.98
C VAL A 53 -12.67 9.00 -13.28
N GLY A 54 -13.95 9.34 -13.15
CA GLY A 54 -14.95 9.35 -14.22
C GLY A 54 -15.73 8.04 -14.37
N GLN A 55 -15.35 6.98 -13.66
CA GLN A 55 -16.03 5.69 -13.74
C GLN A 55 -17.39 5.71 -13.02
N GLN A 56 -18.41 5.16 -13.66
CA GLN A 56 -19.69 4.85 -13.02
C GLN A 56 -19.56 3.60 -12.16
N VAL A 57 -20.10 3.66 -10.95
CA VAL A 57 -20.11 2.56 -9.99
C VAL A 57 -21.53 2.28 -9.50
N LEU A 58 -21.81 1.00 -9.26
CA LEU A 58 -23.08 0.54 -8.69
C LEU A 58 -22.97 0.39 -7.17
N LYS A 59 -24.10 0.47 -6.46
CA LYS A 59 -24.19 0.21 -5.02
C LYS A 59 -23.71 -1.22 -4.72
N GLY A 60 -22.81 -1.34 -3.76
CA GLY A 60 -22.15 -2.60 -3.39
C GLY A 60 -20.99 -3.01 -4.29
N GLN A 61 -20.68 -2.27 -5.36
CA GLN A 61 -19.55 -2.60 -6.22
C GLN A 61 -18.22 -2.45 -5.48
N LEU A 62 -17.30 -3.40 -5.65
CA LEU A 62 -15.93 -3.31 -5.16
C LEU A 62 -15.20 -2.13 -5.85
N ILE A 63 -14.66 -1.22 -5.04
CA ILE A 63 -13.94 -0.02 -5.52
C ILE A 63 -12.47 0.02 -5.06
N ALA A 64 -12.13 -0.74 -4.01
CA ALA A 64 -10.74 -0.94 -3.61
C ALA A 64 -10.54 -2.35 -3.02
N GLU A 65 -9.47 -3.01 -3.46
CA GLU A 65 -9.10 -4.36 -3.04
C GLU A 65 -8.24 -4.35 -1.76
N ALA A 66 -8.30 -5.44 -1.00
CA ALA A 66 -7.42 -5.63 0.15
C ALA A 66 -5.98 -5.92 -0.32
N GLY A 67 -5.07 -4.95 -0.15
CA GLY A 67 -3.70 -5.00 -0.70
C GLY A 67 -2.78 -6.06 -0.08
N SER A 68 -3.09 -6.55 1.12
CA SER A 68 -2.32 -7.58 1.83
C SER A 68 -3.18 -8.43 2.76
N ALA A 69 -2.57 -9.41 3.44
CA ALA A 69 -3.28 -10.34 4.33
C ALA A 69 -4.07 -9.60 5.43
N ILE A 70 -3.46 -8.57 6.03
CA ILE A 70 -4.11 -7.68 7.00
C ILE A 70 -4.50 -6.40 6.25
N SER A 71 -5.62 -6.46 5.53
CA SER A 71 -6.27 -5.34 4.85
C SER A 71 -7.74 -5.72 4.60
N ALA A 72 -8.64 -4.75 4.37
CA ALA A 72 -10.04 -5.02 4.04
C ALA A 72 -10.52 -4.19 2.86
N ALA A 73 -11.26 -4.83 1.95
CA ALA A 73 -11.82 -4.22 0.76
C ALA A 73 -12.79 -3.05 1.06
N LEU A 74 -13.01 -2.18 0.07
CA LEU A 74 -13.99 -1.11 0.10
C LEU A 74 -14.96 -1.24 -1.07
N HIS A 75 -16.22 -0.90 -0.80
CA HIS A 75 -17.31 -0.96 -1.76
C HIS A 75 -18.00 0.39 -1.86
N ALA A 76 -18.59 0.67 -3.02
CA ALA A 76 -19.42 1.85 -3.25
C ALA A 76 -20.69 1.77 -2.39
N PRO A 77 -20.93 2.74 -1.49
CA PRO A 77 -22.10 2.72 -0.62
C PRO A 77 -23.41 3.02 -1.34
N THR A 78 -23.34 3.64 -2.51
CA THR A 78 -24.45 3.91 -3.41
C THR A 78 -23.96 3.95 -4.85
N SER A 79 -24.87 3.97 -5.82
CA SER A 79 -24.54 4.19 -7.23
C SER A 79 -24.17 5.64 -7.50
N GLY A 80 -23.29 5.85 -8.47
CA GLY A 80 -22.84 7.18 -8.83
C GLY A 80 -21.55 7.18 -9.63
N THR A 81 -20.87 8.32 -9.61
CA THR A 81 -19.63 8.53 -10.37
C THR A 81 -18.45 8.73 -9.43
N VAL A 82 -17.33 8.06 -9.69
CA VAL A 82 -16.05 8.36 -9.02
C VAL A 82 -15.55 9.70 -9.54
N VAL A 83 -15.65 10.75 -8.74
CA VAL A 83 -15.27 12.12 -9.16
C VAL A 83 -13.82 12.44 -8.83
N GLU A 84 -13.23 11.77 -7.84
CA GLU A 84 -11.88 12.08 -7.38
C GLU A 84 -11.23 10.88 -6.66
N ILE A 85 -9.91 10.72 -6.80
CA ILE A 85 -9.09 9.83 -5.97
C ILE A 85 -7.88 10.61 -5.49
N SER A 86 -7.96 11.20 -4.30
CA SER A 86 -6.99 12.17 -3.78
C SER A 86 -6.92 12.14 -2.25
N GLU A 87 -6.03 12.96 -1.67
CA GLU A 87 -5.98 13.18 -0.23
C GLU A 87 -7.24 13.91 0.24
N GLN A 88 -7.93 13.34 1.22
CA GLN A 88 -9.16 13.88 1.79
C GLN A 88 -9.08 13.89 3.32
N PRO A 89 -9.89 14.73 4.01
CA PRO A 89 -9.94 14.76 5.46
C PRO A 89 -10.21 13.38 6.05
N TYR A 90 -9.44 13.00 7.06
CA TYR A 90 -9.63 11.77 7.83
C TYR A 90 -10.13 12.12 9.24
N PRO A 91 -11.05 11.33 9.83
CA PRO A 91 -11.58 11.62 11.15
C PRO A 91 -10.55 11.30 12.25
N HIS A 92 -9.61 12.23 12.45
CA HIS A 92 -8.55 12.16 13.45
C HIS A 92 -8.26 13.55 14.03
N SER A 93 -7.88 13.59 15.30
CA SER A 93 -7.67 14.82 16.08
C SER A 93 -6.58 15.75 15.53
N SER A 94 -5.61 15.21 14.80
CA SER A 94 -4.54 16.01 14.16
C SER A 94 -4.96 16.70 12.86
N GLY A 95 -6.16 16.46 12.34
CA GLY A 95 -6.55 16.92 11.00
C GLY A 95 -5.81 16.20 9.87
N LEU A 96 -5.41 14.94 10.11
CA LEU A 96 -4.77 14.09 9.11
C LEU A 96 -5.61 14.04 7.83
N SER A 97 -4.93 14.07 6.68
CA SER A 97 -5.54 13.73 5.40
C SER A 97 -5.00 12.38 4.94
N VAL A 98 -5.86 11.60 4.29
CA VAL A 98 -5.50 10.31 3.70
C VAL A 98 -6.09 10.17 2.32
N ARG A 99 -5.43 9.40 1.46
CA ARG A 99 -5.96 9.06 0.15
C ARG A 99 -7.32 8.36 0.25
N ALA A 100 -8.29 8.85 -0.51
CA ALA A 100 -9.68 8.41 -0.49
C ALA A 100 -10.27 8.38 -1.91
N ILE A 101 -11.35 7.62 -2.08
CA ILE A 101 -12.18 7.62 -3.29
C ILE A 101 -13.41 8.49 -3.01
N VAL A 102 -13.68 9.46 -3.86
CA VAL A 102 -14.85 10.34 -3.74
C VAL A 102 -15.88 9.93 -4.78
N ILE A 103 -17.11 9.65 -4.31
CA ILE A 103 -18.24 9.29 -5.16
C ILE A 103 -19.30 10.39 -5.08
N GLU A 104 -19.75 10.88 -6.23
CA GLU A 104 -20.95 11.69 -6.34
C GLU A 104 -22.15 10.78 -6.64
N SER A 105 -23.16 10.81 -5.79
CA SER A 105 -24.32 9.94 -5.92
C SER A 105 -25.22 10.38 -7.07
N ASP A 106 -25.72 9.41 -7.84
CA ASP A 106 -26.71 9.63 -8.89
C ASP A 106 -28.17 9.62 -8.39
N GLY A 107 -28.38 9.32 -7.10
CA GLY A 107 -29.71 9.19 -6.50
C GLY A 107 -30.50 7.95 -6.89
N ALA A 108 -29.93 7.04 -7.69
CA ALA A 108 -30.63 5.87 -8.20
C ALA A 108 -30.56 4.65 -7.27
N GLU A 109 -29.55 4.59 -6.41
CA GLU A 109 -29.23 3.44 -5.53
C GLU A 109 -29.20 2.08 -6.27
N ALA A 110 -28.73 2.09 -7.53
CA ALA A 110 -28.69 0.91 -8.38
C ALA A 110 -27.65 -0.10 -7.88
N TRP A 111 -28.10 -1.28 -7.46
CA TRP A 111 -27.25 -2.34 -6.92
C TRP A 111 -26.53 -3.15 -8.00
N ILE A 112 -25.36 -3.68 -7.64
CA ILE A 112 -24.80 -4.87 -8.31
C ILE A 112 -25.75 -6.07 -8.15
N GLU A 113 -25.58 -7.08 -8.98
CA GLU A 113 -26.18 -8.39 -8.71
C GLU A 113 -25.58 -8.97 -7.43
N LEU A 114 -26.42 -9.23 -6.44
CA LEU A 114 -26.02 -9.81 -5.16
C LEU A 114 -25.95 -11.33 -5.30
N THR A 115 -24.96 -11.94 -4.65
CA THR A 115 -24.76 -13.40 -4.63
C THR A 115 -24.97 -13.95 -3.21
N PRO A 116 -26.23 -14.05 -2.73
CA PRO A 116 -26.54 -14.58 -1.41
C PRO A 116 -26.22 -16.07 -1.31
N GLU A 117 -25.83 -16.52 -0.11
CA GLU A 117 -25.54 -17.93 0.20
C GLU A 117 -26.38 -18.39 1.41
N PRO A 118 -27.70 -18.62 1.23
CA PRO A 118 -28.56 -19.07 2.32
C PRO A 118 -28.22 -20.50 2.78
N GLU A 119 -27.63 -21.33 1.91
CA GLU A 119 -27.21 -22.70 2.23
C GLU A 119 -25.74 -22.79 2.67
N TYR A 120 -25.28 -21.78 3.42
CA TYR A 120 -23.89 -21.66 3.90
C TYR A 120 -23.36 -22.90 4.64
N ALA A 121 -24.25 -23.70 5.25
CA ALA A 121 -23.88 -24.92 5.97
C ALA A 121 -23.24 -25.99 5.08
N SER A 122 -23.51 -25.96 3.77
CA SER A 122 -22.87 -26.85 2.78
C SER A 122 -21.55 -26.29 2.23
N VAL A 123 -21.24 -25.03 2.51
CA VAL A 123 -20.10 -24.30 1.96
C VAL A 123 -18.90 -24.45 2.90
N SER A 124 -17.70 -24.58 2.33
CA SER A 124 -16.49 -24.72 3.13
C SER A 124 -16.16 -23.45 3.93
N ALA A 125 -15.53 -23.60 5.10
CA ALA A 125 -15.09 -22.47 5.91
C ALA A 125 -14.15 -21.52 5.14
N VAL A 126 -13.28 -22.05 4.28
CA VAL A 126 -12.34 -21.25 3.46
C VAL A 126 -13.09 -20.34 2.48
N GLU A 127 -14.12 -20.87 1.83
CA GLU A 127 -14.94 -20.10 0.89
C GLU A 127 -15.75 -19.01 1.62
N LEU A 128 -16.32 -19.32 2.79
CA LEU A 128 -17.00 -18.31 3.60
C LEU A 128 -16.06 -17.21 4.10
N LEU A 129 -14.84 -17.57 4.51
CA LEU A 129 -13.81 -16.60 4.88
C LEU A 129 -13.43 -15.70 3.69
N GLN A 130 -13.37 -16.26 2.49
CA GLN A 130 -13.10 -15.48 1.29
C GLN A 130 -14.25 -14.51 0.96
N ARG A 131 -15.51 -14.94 1.13
CA ARG A 131 -16.68 -14.04 1.01
C ARG A 131 -16.65 -12.91 2.03
N ILE A 132 -16.36 -13.20 3.30
CA ILE A 132 -16.20 -12.19 4.36
C ILE A 132 -15.06 -11.21 4.03
N ARG A 133 -13.95 -11.72 3.47
CA ARG A 133 -12.80 -10.91 3.04
C ARG A 133 -13.19 -9.99 1.89
N GLN A 134 -13.84 -10.53 0.86
CA GLN A 134 -14.29 -9.79 -0.32
C GLN A 134 -15.33 -8.74 0.05
N ALA A 135 -16.24 -9.02 0.99
CA ALA A 135 -17.23 -8.07 1.51
C ALA A 135 -16.61 -6.90 2.30
N GLY A 136 -15.30 -6.93 2.59
CA GLY A 136 -14.58 -5.83 3.20
C GLY A 136 -14.88 -5.63 4.69
N ILE A 137 -15.33 -6.68 5.40
CA ILE A 137 -15.72 -6.57 6.81
C ILE A 137 -14.47 -6.32 7.68
N ALA A 138 -14.52 -5.26 8.49
CA ALA A 138 -13.57 -4.98 9.55
C ALA A 138 -14.28 -4.99 10.91
N GLY A 139 -13.54 -5.17 12.00
CA GLY A 139 -14.09 -5.14 13.35
C GLY A 139 -14.72 -3.79 13.69
N LEU A 140 -16.05 -3.76 13.77
CA LEU A 140 -16.85 -2.54 13.95
C LEU A 140 -16.86 -1.98 15.37
N GLY A 141 -16.34 -2.75 16.34
CA GLY A 141 -16.25 -2.37 17.76
C GLY A 141 -15.07 -1.48 18.13
N GLY A 142 -14.29 -0.97 17.16
CA GLY A 142 -13.21 -0.01 17.42
C GLY A 142 -12.00 -0.18 16.52
N ALA A 143 -11.07 -1.07 16.89
CA ALA A 143 -9.73 -1.17 16.26
C ALA A 143 -9.71 -1.50 14.75
N GLY A 144 -10.85 -1.86 14.15
CA GLY A 144 -10.94 -2.08 12.71
C GLY A 144 -10.08 -3.22 12.20
N PHE A 145 -9.86 -4.29 12.96
CA PHE A 145 -9.08 -5.43 12.46
C PHE A 145 -9.87 -6.17 11.36
N PRO A 146 -9.29 -6.50 10.19
CA PRO A 146 -10.00 -7.23 9.11
C PRO A 146 -10.58 -8.56 9.60
N THR A 147 -11.90 -8.72 9.50
CA THR A 147 -12.63 -9.83 10.15
C THR A 147 -12.19 -11.18 9.60
N ALA A 148 -12.06 -11.32 8.28
CA ALA A 148 -11.58 -12.56 7.68
C ALA A 148 -10.18 -12.95 8.17
N ALA A 149 -9.26 -11.99 8.34
CA ALA A 149 -7.93 -12.28 8.90
C ALA A 149 -8.03 -12.68 10.39
N LYS A 150 -8.94 -12.05 11.15
CA LYS A 150 -9.20 -12.40 12.56
C LYS A 150 -9.72 -13.83 12.70
N LEU A 151 -10.56 -14.27 11.78
CA LEU A 151 -11.13 -15.63 11.75
C LEU A 151 -10.12 -16.66 11.20
N ALA A 152 -9.46 -16.35 10.07
CA ALA A 152 -8.57 -17.26 9.35
C ALA A 152 -7.28 -17.60 10.11
N SER A 153 -6.68 -16.61 10.79
CA SER A 153 -5.45 -16.81 11.56
C SER A 153 -5.59 -17.85 12.69
N ARG A 154 -6.81 -18.29 12.99
CA ARG A 154 -7.17 -18.93 14.25
C ARG A 154 -8.07 -20.15 14.11
N ALA A 155 -8.32 -20.61 12.87
CA ALA A 155 -8.90 -21.93 12.58
C ALA A 155 -7.88 -23.09 12.73
N GLN A 156 -6.62 -22.79 13.07
CA GLN A 156 -5.52 -23.74 13.29
C GLN A 156 -5.10 -23.89 14.76
N ASN A 157 -5.64 -23.05 15.65
CA ASN A 157 -5.41 -23.14 17.10
C ASN A 157 -6.62 -23.83 17.74
N ASP A 158 -6.43 -24.53 18.87
CA ASP A 158 -7.49 -25.18 19.67
C ASP A 158 -8.50 -24.15 20.24
N LEU A 159 -9.23 -23.47 19.36
CA LEU A 159 -10.24 -22.48 19.69
C LEU A 159 -11.45 -23.23 20.24
N HIS A 160 -11.65 -23.11 21.55
CA HIS A 160 -12.78 -23.75 22.23
C HIS A 160 -13.91 -22.77 22.50
N THR A 161 -13.64 -21.46 22.57
CA THR A 161 -14.66 -20.47 22.94
C THR A 161 -14.77 -19.33 21.93
N LEU A 162 -15.97 -19.10 21.41
CA LEU A 162 -16.36 -17.89 20.70
C LEU A 162 -17.11 -16.96 21.67
N ILE A 163 -16.65 -15.72 21.78
CA ILE A 163 -17.27 -14.65 22.56
C ILE A 163 -17.85 -13.64 21.59
N ILE A 164 -19.13 -13.34 21.77
CA ILE A 164 -19.81 -12.25 21.09
C ILE A 164 -19.91 -11.09 22.08
N ASN A 165 -19.33 -9.95 21.70
CA ASN A 165 -19.26 -8.76 22.52
C ASN A 165 -20.41 -7.81 22.20
N GLY A 166 -21.44 -7.83 23.05
CA GLY A 166 -22.52 -6.84 23.12
C GLY A 166 -22.39 -5.91 24.34
N ALA A 167 -21.21 -5.85 24.97
CA ALA A 167 -20.93 -4.96 26.09
C ALA A 167 -20.49 -3.58 25.56
N GLU A 168 -21.44 -2.66 25.47
CA GLU A 168 -21.25 -1.30 25.00
C GLU A 168 -21.10 -0.35 26.19
N CYS A 169 -19.96 -0.41 26.88
CA CYS A 169 -19.80 0.23 28.18
C CYS A 169 -19.47 1.75 28.13
N GLU A 170 -19.16 2.28 26.97
CA GLU A 170 -18.81 3.70 26.80
C GLU A 170 -20.07 4.57 26.91
N PRO A 171 -20.09 5.63 27.75
CA PRO A 171 -21.25 6.51 27.89
C PRO A 171 -21.69 7.12 26.55
N TYR A 172 -22.98 7.44 26.44
CA TYR A 172 -23.67 7.99 25.26
C TYR A 172 -23.84 7.04 24.07
N ILE A 173 -22.94 6.08 23.88
CA ILE A 173 -23.02 5.16 22.74
C ILE A 173 -24.14 4.15 22.95
N SER A 174 -25.00 3.99 21.95
CA SER A 174 -26.18 3.10 21.99
C SER A 174 -26.40 2.28 20.71
N ALA A 175 -25.42 2.29 19.80
CA ALA A 175 -25.55 1.70 18.47
C ALA A 175 -25.70 0.18 18.54
N ASP A 176 -24.90 -0.48 19.39
CA ASP A 176 -24.93 -1.93 19.58
C ASP A 176 -26.18 -2.37 20.36
N ASP A 177 -26.67 -1.55 21.30
CA ASP A 177 -27.94 -1.80 22.00
C ASP A 177 -29.12 -1.86 21.01
N LEU A 178 -29.29 -0.82 20.18
CA LEU A 178 -30.38 -0.78 19.20
C LEU A 178 -30.22 -1.86 18.12
N LEU A 179 -28.98 -2.16 17.71
CA LEU A 179 -28.70 -3.27 16.82
C LEU A 179 -29.16 -4.60 17.41
N MET A 180 -28.86 -4.88 18.68
CA MET A 180 -29.29 -6.11 19.35
C MET A 180 -30.80 -6.21 19.52
N ARG A 181 -31.50 -5.07 19.63
CA ARG A 181 -32.97 -5.01 19.73
C ARG A 181 -33.65 -5.22 18.38
N GLU A 182 -33.15 -4.57 17.32
CA GLU A 182 -33.82 -4.50 16.01
C GLU A 182 -33.26 -5.45 14.95
N ARG A 183 -32.07 -6.02 15.16
CA ARG A 183 -31.39 -6.96 14.24
C ARG A 183 -30.99 -8.25 14.96
N ALA A 184 -31.81 -8.66 15.93
CA ALA A 184 -31.56 -9.86 16.75
C ALA A 184 -31.48 -11.14 15.89
N VAL A 185 -32.32 -11.24 14.85
CA VAL A 185 -32.35 -12.40 13.95
C VAL A 185 -31.05 -12.48 13.16
N GLU A 186 -30.64 -11.37 12.55
CA GLU A 186 -29.40 -11.27 11.77
C GLU A 186 -28.16 -11.49 12.65
N LEU A 187 -28.21 -11.05 13.92
CA LEU A 187 -27.16 -11.34 14.88
C LEU A 187 -27.04 -12.85 15.14
N VAL A 188 -28.15 -13.53 15.42
CA VAL A 188 -28.15 -14.99 15.65
C VAL A 188 -27.71 -15.75 14.40
N GLU A 189 -28.22 -15.37 13.22
CA GLU A 189 -27.78 -15.91 11.93
C GLU A 189 -26.26 -15.77 11.72
N GLY A 190 -25.70 -14.59 12.02
CA GLY A 190 -24.26 -14.35 11.94
C GLY A 190 -23.46 -15.19 12.93
N ILE A 191 -23.99 -15.42 14.15
CA ILE A 191 -23.35 -16.32 15.13
C ILE A 191 -23.31 -17.75 14.57
N GLU A 192 -24.38 -18.24 13.96
CA GLU A 192 -24.41 -19.59 13.36
C GLU A 192 -23.42 -19.73 12.20
N VAL A 193 -23.29 -18.71 11.34
CA VAL A 193 -22.25 -18.67 10.30
C VAL A 193 -20.84 -18.76 10.92
N LEU A 194 -20.58 -18.01 11.99
CA LEU A 194 -19.29 -18.08 12.69
C LEU A 194 -19.07 -19.44 13.36
N MET A 195 -20.10 -20.06 13.92
CA MET A 195 -20.03 -21.41 14.48
C MET A 195 -19.64 -22.43 13.40
N HIS A 196 -20.20 -22.32 12.20
CA HIS A 196 -19.85 -23.19 11.09
C HIS A 196 -18.40 -23.03 10.64
N ILE A 197 -17.89 -21.79 10.59
CA ILE A 197 -16.50 -21.49 10.20
C ILE A 197 -15.51 -21.98 11.27
N LEU A 198 -15.80 -21.72 12.55
CA LEU A 198 -14.82 -21.88 13.65
C LEU A 198 -14.95 -23.19 14.42
N GLN A 199 -16.12 -23.84 14.36
CA GLN A 199 -16.44 -25.05 15.13
C GLN A 199 -16.09 -24.95 16.64
N PRO A 200 -16.50 -23.87 17.34
CA PRO A 200 -16.15 -23.69 18.75
C PRO A 200 -16.88 -24.70 19.64
N GLN A 201 -16.28 -25.04 20.78
CA GLN A 201 -16.92 -25.91 21.79
C GLN A 201 -18.03 -25.19 22.55
N GLN A 202 -17.94 -23.86 22.70
CA GLN A 202 -18.97 -23.03 23.32
C GLN A 202 -19.04 -21.63 22.71
N VAL A 203 -20.23 -21.03 22.75
CA VAL A 203 -20.48 -19.65 22.36
C VAL A 203 -21.05 -18.87 23.53
N LEU A 204 -20.42 -17.75 23.87
CA LEU A 204 -20.82 -16.85 24.96
C LEU A 204 -21.19 -15.48 24.36
N LEU A 205 -22.39 -14.99 24.62
CA LEU A 205 -22.82 -13.63 24.24
C LEU A 205 -22.91 -12.77 25.51
N GLY A 206 -21.93 -11.89 25.69
CA GLY A 206 -21.86 -10.98 26.83
C GLY A 206 -22.59 -9.67 26.55
N ILE A 207 -23.54 -9.31 27.41
CA ILE A 207 -24.31 -8.06 27.33
C ILE A 207 -24.39 -7.44 28.71
N GLU A 208 -24.26 -6.11 28.81
CA GLU A 208 -24.40 -5.43 30.09
C GLU A 208 -25.84 -5.55 30.65
N ASP A 209 -25.93 -5.65 31.98
CA ASP A 209 -27.20 -5.81 32.71
C ASP A 209 -28.12 -4.58 32.65
N ASP A 210 -27.63 -3.42 32.20
CA ASP A 210 -28.42 -2.22 31.96
C ASP A 210 -29.25 -2.25 30.66
N LYS A 211 -29.21 -3.35 29.87
CA LYS A 211 -29.95 -3.51 28.60
C LYS A 211 -31.01 -4.62 28.68
N PRO A 212 -32.03 -4.51 29.56
CA PRO A 212 -33.01 -5.59 29.77
C PRO A 212 -33.84 -5.90 28.51
N GLU A 213 -34.12 -4.90 27.66
CA GLU A 213 -34.87 -5.11 26.42
C GLU A 213 -34.09 -5.93 25.39
N ALA A 214 -32.82 -5.58 25.15
CA ALA A 214 -31.94 -6.36 24.26
C ALA A 214 -31.77 -7.80 24.77
N ILE A 215 -31.56 -7.97 26.08
CA ILE A 215 -31.49 -9.28 26.73
C ILE A 215 -32.75 -10.09 26.46
N ALA A 216 -33.94 -9.52 26.71
CA ALA A 216 -35.20 -10.25 26.53
C ALA A 216 -35.44 -10.67 25.07
N ILE A 217 -35.19 -9.77 24.11
CA ILE A 217 -35.35 -10.04 22.68
C ILE A 217 -34.36 -11.14 22.23
N LEU A 218 -33.10 -11.06 22.65
CA LEU A 218 -32.09 -12.05 22.28
C LEU A 218 -32.34 -13.40 22.95
N GLN A 219 -32.79 -13.44 24.21
CA GLN A 219 -33.21 -14.70 24.83
C GLN A 219 -34.30 -15.40 24.02
N ALA A 220 -35.31 -14.64 23.58
CA ALA A 220 -36.39 -15.19 22.76
C ALA A 220 -35.91 -15.63 21.37
N THR A 221 -35.02 -14.86 20.73
CA THR A 221 -34.53 -15.13 19.38
C THR A 221 -33.56 -16.31 19.33
N ILE A 222 -32.68 -16.43 20.35
CA ILE A 222 -31.74 -17.55 20.49
C ILE A 222 -32.51 -18.87 20.65
N GLY A 223 -33.51 -18.91 21.53
CA GLY A 223 -34.27 -20.12 21.81
C GLY A 223 -33.39 -21.26 22.34
N GLU A 224 -33.45 -22.43 21.71
CA GLU A 224 -32.70 -23.63 22.11
C GLU A 224 -31.31 -23.75 21.45
N ARG A 225 -30.90 -22.76 20.65
CA ARG A 225 -29.58 -22.76 20.01
C ARG A 225 -28.46 -22.79 21.06
N PRO A 226 -27.29 -23.37 20.75
CA PRO A 226 -26.17 -23.50 21.69
C PRO A 226 -25.40 -22.18 21.88
N ILE A 227 -26.11 -21.08 22.11
CA ILE A 227 -25.57 -19.74 22.34
C ILE A 227 -25.92 -19.34 23.77
N ARG A 228 -24.91 -19.18 24.61
CA ARG A 228 -25.12 -18.80 26.01
C ARG A 228 -25.14 -17.29 26.16
N LEU A 229 -26.32 -16.72 26.30
CA LEU A 229 -26.48 -15.33 26.69
C LEU A 229 -26.09 -15.13 28.16
N GLN A 230 -25.18 -14.20 28.42
CA GLN A 230 -24.68 -13.91 29.75
C GLN A 230 -24.73 -12.40 30.06
N PRO A 231 -25.68 -11.95 30.89
CA PRO A 231 -25.64 -10.61 31.45
C PRO A 231 -24.37 -10.40 32.28
N VAL A 232 -23.70 -9.26 32.09
CA VAL A 232 -22.49 -8.84 32.81
C VAL A 232 -22.71 -7.49 33.52
N PRO A 233 -22.00 -7.19 34.62
CA PRO A 233 -22.16 -5.92 35.32
C PRO A 233 -21.81 -4.71 34.45
N THR A 234 -22.66 -3.69 34.47
CA THR A 234 -22.40 -2.39 33.83
C THR A 234 -21.29 -1.65 34.55
N ARG A 235 -20.06 -1.75 34.03
CA ARG A 235 -18.85 -1.14 34.58
C ARG A 235 -17.87 -0.85 33.47
N TYR A 236 -17.41 0.39 33.34
CA TYR A 236 -16.44 0.75 32.32
C TYR A 236 -15.03 0.28 32.70
N PRO A 237 -14.20 -0.32 31.80
CA PRO A 237 -14.48 -0.69 30.42
C PRO A 237 -14.75 -2.21 30.25
N SER A 238 -15.89 -2.72 30.71
CA SER A 238 -16.30 -4.14 30.58
C SER A 238 -16.37 -4.61 29.13
N GLY A 239 -16.62 -3.69 28.19
CA GLY A 239 -16.60 -3.93 26.74
C GLY A 239 -15.21 -4.14 26.13
N GLY A 240 -14.14 -3.88 26.88
CA GLY A 240 -12.77 -4.18 26.44
C GLY A 240 -12.57 -5.68 26.25
N GLU A 241 -11.90 -6.10 25.16
CA GLU A 241 -11.76 -7.52 24.80
C GLU A 241 -11.18 -8.37 25.95
N ARG A 242 -10.13 -7.87 26.61
CA ARG A 242 -9.49 -8.56 27.75
C ARG A 242 -10.39 -8.61 28.98
N GLN A 243 -11.07 -7.50 29.30
CA GLN A 243 -11.97 -7.40 30.44
C GLN A 243 -13.19 -8.31 30.28
N LEU A 244 -13.81 -8.32 29.09
CA LEU A 244 -14.97 -9.17 28.81
C LEU A 244 -14.61 -10.66 28.92
N ILE A 245 -13.45 -11.06 28.38
CA ILE A 245 -12.94 -12.43 28.53
C ILE A 245 -12.83 -12.79 30.01
N GLN A 246 -12.21 -11.93 30.83
CA GLN A 246 -12.05 -12.18 32.25
C GLN A 246 -13.39 -12.28 32.97
N VAL A 247 -14.35 -11.39 32.68
CA VAL A 247 -15.69 -11.40 33.28
C VAL A 247 -16.47 -12.67 32.93
N LEU A 248 -16.39 -13.12 31.68
CA LEU A 248 -17.14 -14.29 31.22
C LEU A 248 -16.50 -15.63 31.60
N THR A 249 -15.17 -15.67 31.74
CA THR A 249 -14.43 -16.95 31.83
C THR A 249 -13.52 -17.07 33.05
N GLY A 250 -13.24 -15.98 33.75
CA GLY A 250 -12.27 -15.92 34.85
C GLY A 250 -10.81 -16.01 34.40
N ARG A 251 -10.53 -16.07 33.09
CA ARG A 251 -9.17 -16.16 32.53
C ARG A 251 -8.68 -14.80 32.08
N GLU A 252 -7.39 -14.55 32.27
CA GLU A 252 -6.72 -13.34 31.79
C GLU A 252 -5.94 -13.63 30.51
N VAL A 253 -5.94 -12.66 29.59
CA VAL A 253 -5.06 -12.69 28.42
C VAL A 253 -3.68 -12.21 28.86
N PRO A 254 -2.60 -12.99 28.62
CA PRO A 254 -1.26 -12.61 29.05
C PRO A 254 -0.79 -11.29 28.40
N SER A 255 0.16 -10.62 29.06
CA SER A 255 0.84 -9.45 28.48
C SER A 255 1.49 -9.82 27.14
N GLY A 256 1.36 -8.94 26.15
CA GLY A 256 1.82 -9.20 24.77
C GLY A 256 1.06 -10.30 23.99
N GLY A 257 0.22 -11.10 24.67
CA GLY A 257 -0.57 -12.16 24.04
C GLY A 257 -1.90 -11.68 23.47
N LEU A 258 -2.54 -12.57 22.71
CA LEU A 258 -3.85 -12.39 22.09
C LEU A 258 -4.86 -13.36 22.70
N PRO A 259 -6.17 -13.08 22.66
CA PRO A 259 -7.20 -14.02 23.12
C PRO A 259 -7.10 -15.43 22.52
N ALA A 260 -6.58 -15.54 21.29
CA ALA A 260 -6.39 -16.83 20.65
C ALA A 260 -5.32 -17.71 21.32
N ASP A 261 -4.34 -17.11 21.99
CA ASP A 261 -3.29 -17.85 22.70
C ASP A 261 -3.86 -18.62 23.89
N ILE A 262 -5.06 -18.24 24.35
CA ILE A 262 -5.83 -18.94 25.39
C ILE A 262 -7.04 -19.72 24.83
N GLY A 263 -7.11 -19.87 23.50
CA GLY A 263 -8.15 -20.63 22.80
C GLY A 263 -9.50 -19.90 22.69
N MET A 264 -9.49 -18.56 22.71
CA MET A 264 -10.70 -17.74 22.67
C MET A 264 -10.70 -16.73 21.53
N LEU A 265 -11.87 -16.40 21.02
CA LEU A 265 -12.05 -15.36 20.01
C LEU A 265 -13.21 -14.45 20.40
N CYS A 266 -12.99 -13.14 20.38
CA CYS A 266 -14.02 -12.14 20.68
C CYS A 266 -14.42 -11.34 19.43
N VAL A 267 -15.71 -11.23 19.15
CA VAL A 267 -16.25 -10.52 17.96
C VAL A 267 -17.41 -9.63 18.38
N ASN A 268 -17.39 -8.35 17.98
CA ASN A 268 -18.45 -7.39 18.31
C ASN A 268 -19.75 -7.69 17.54
N VAL A 269 -20.91 -7.45 18.17
CA VAL A 269 -22.25 -7.72 17.60
C VAL A 269 -22.47 -7.11 16.21
N GLY A 270 -22.05 -5.86 15.98
CA GLY A 270 -22.17 -5.24 14.66
C GLY A 270 -21.32 -5.92 13.59
N THR A 271 -20.16 -6.46 13.98
CA THR A 271 -19.33 -7.24 13.06
C THR A 271 -19.99 -8.57 12.70
N VAL A 272 -20.72 -9.18 13.63
CA VAL A 272 -21.43 -10.45 13.41
C VAL A 272 -22.62 -10.25 12.46
N VAL A 273 -23.40 -9.18 12.64
CA VAL A 273 -24.48 -8.83 11.70
C VAL A 273 -23.93 -8.56 10.30
N ALA A 274 -22.81 -7.84 10.18
CA ALA A 274 -22.16 -7.62 8.89
C ALA A 274 -21.72 -8.94 8.22
N VAL A 275 -21.29 -9.94 9.00
CA VAL A 275 -20.98 -11.28 8.48
C VAL A 275 -22.23 -11.98 7.97
N ALA A 276 -23.35 -11.91 8.70
CA ALA A 276 -24.62 -12.45 8.26
C ALA A 276 -25.07 -11.84 6.92
N ASP A 277 -25.00 -10.52 6.80
CA ASP A 277 -25.39 -9.81 5.57
C ASP A 277 -24.49 -10.14 4.38
N ALA A 278 -23.17 -10.24 4.58
CA ALA A 278 -22.25 -10.61 3.53
C ALA A 278 -22.46 -12.03 3.03
N VAL A 279 -22.70 -12.99 3.93
CA VAL A 279 -22.85 -14.40 3.57
C VAL A 279 -24.26 -14.69 3.07
N LEU A 280 -25.28 -14.41 3.88
CA LEU A 280 -26.66 -14.83 3.61
C LEU A 280 -27.36 -13.94 2.59
N ARG A 281 -26.98 -12.66 2.51
CA ARG A 281 -27.63 -11.67 1.64
C ARG A 281 -26.73 -11.18 0.51
N GLY A 282 -25.45 -11.57 0.50
CA GLY A 282 -24.48 -11.11 -0.50
C GLY A 282 -24.14 -9.63 -0.39
N ARG A 283 -24.48 -8.96 0.72
CA ARG A 283 -24.34 -7.51 0.88
C ARG A 283 -22.97 -7.18 1.49
N PRO A 284 -22.09 -6.43 0.79
CA PRO A 284 -20.83 -5.99 1.37
C PRO A 284 -21.04 -4.92 2.45
N LEU A 285 -20.01 -4.69 3.26
CA LEU A 285 -20.05 -3.67 4.31
C LEU A 285 -19.99 -2.26 3.70
N ILE A 286 -21.17 -1.64 3.55
CA ILE A 286 -21.35 -0.29 2.98
C ILE A 286 -22.01 0.70 3.93
N SER A 287 -22.66 0.21 4.98
CA SER A 287 -23.30 1.00 6.03
C SER A 287 -22.89 0.48 7.40
N ARG A 288 -23.11 1.30 8.42
CA ARG A 288 -23.08 0.84 9.81
C ARG A 288 -24.11 1.59 10.65
N ILE A 289 -24.50 0.98 11.77
CA ILE A 289 -25.28 1.69 12.78
C ILE A 289 -24.33 2.61 13.56
N THR A 290 -24.74 3.88 13.67
CA THR A 290 -23.98 4.95 14.33
C THR A 290 -24.92 5.73 15.24
N THR A 291 -24.50 5.97 16.49
CA THR A 291 -25.21 6.84 17.42
C THR A 291 -24.92 8.31 17.10
N LEU A 292 -25.97 9.12 16.95
CA LEU A 292 -25.89 10.58 16.87
C LEU A 292 -26.44 11.15 18.19
N THR A 293 -25.61 11.80 18.98
CA THR A 293 -25.99 12.18 20.35
C THR A 293 -25.30 13.46 20.83
N GLY A 294 -25.71 13.95 22.00
CA GLY A 294 -25.25 15.18 22.61
C GLY A 294 -26.28 16.31 22.57
N ALA A 295 -26.19 17.21 23.54
CA ALA A 295 -27.16 18.27 23.80
C ALA A 295 -27.15 19.39 22.74
N ALA A 296 -26.18 19.40 21.81
CA ALA A 296 -26.21 20.30 20.66
C ALA A 296 -27.17 19.81 19.55
N LEU A 297 -27.69 18.58 19.64
CA LEU A 297 -28.63 18.03 18.67
C LEU A 297 -30.07 18.18 19.15
N ALA A 298 -30.96 18.60 18.24
CA ALA A 298 -32.39 18.66 18.53
C ALA A 298 -33.03 17.26 18.63
N ARG A 299 -32.48 16.27 17.91
CA ARG A 299 -33.01 14.90 17.82
C ARG A 299 -31.89 13.85 17.87
N PRO A 300 -31.27 13.61 19.04
CA PRO A 300 -30.39 12.47 19.25
C PRO A 300 -31.10 11.15 18.85
N CYS A 301 -30.41 10.27 18.13
CA CYS A 301 -30.95 9.01 17.62
C CYS A 301 -29.84 8.05 17.18
N ASN A 302 -30.19 6.84 16.78
CA ASN A 302 -29.28 5.94 16.07
C ASN A 302 -29.68 5.90 14.59
N VAL A 303 -28.69 5.91 13.70
CA VAL A 303 -28.90 5.88 12.25
C VAL A 303 -28.15 4.72 11.63
N GLU A 304 -28.71 4.14 10.56
CA GLU A 304 -27.94 3.32 9.63
C GLU A 304 -27.31 4.22 8.57
N ALA A 305 -26.06 4.59 8.76
CA ALA A 305 -25.38 5.56 7.91
C ALA A 305 -24.47 4.87 6.89
N LEU A 306 -24.48 5.37 5.64
CA LEU A 306 -23.55 4.93 4.62
C LEU A 306 -22.13 5.34 4.99
N LEU A 307 -21.17 4.44 4.77
CA LEU A 307 -19.76 4.74 4.92
C LEU A 307 -19.38 5.86 3.95
N GLY A 308 -18.55 6.79 4.39
CA GLY A 308 -18.12 7.95 3.64
C GLY A 308 -19.07 9.14 3.67
N THR A 309 -20.23 9.03 4.32
CA THR A 309 -21.12 10.18 4.55
C THR A 309 -20.39 11.25 5.36
N PRO A 310 -20.36 12.51 4.91
CA PRO A 310 -19.81 13.60 5.71
C PRO A 310 -20.53 13.73 7.06
N VAL A 311 -19.78 13.89 8.14
CA VAL A 311 -20.33 14.00 9.49
C VAL A 311 -21.35 15.15 9.60
N GLY A 312 -21.09 16.27 8.92
CA GLY A 312 -22.00 17.41 8.87
C GLY A 312 -23.39 17.07 8.36
N GLU A 313 -23.53 16.18 7.37
CA GLU A 313 -24.84 15.77 6.83
C GLU A 313 -25.64 14.95 7.86
N LEU A 314 -24.96 14.05 8.59
CA LEU A 314 -25.59 13.26 9.66
C LEU A 314 -26.02 14.14 10.84
N LEU A 315 -25.17 15.09 11.26
CA LEU A 315 -25.50 16.01 12.34
C LEU A 315 -26.61 16.99 11.94
N ALA A 316 -26.64 17.45 10.68
CA ALA A 316 -27.73 18.25 10.16
C ALA A 316 -29.06 17.47 10.18
N PHE A 317 -29.06 16.18 9.84
CA PHE A 317 -30.22 15.31 9.96
C PHE A 317 -30.73 15.24 11.42
N ALA A 318 -29.82 15.10 12.39
CA ALA A 318 -30.15 15.14 13.82
C ALA A 318 -30.53 16.54 14.35
N GLY A 319 -30.48 17.58 13.51
CA GLY A 319 -30.84 18.94 13.86
C GLY A 319 -29.79 19.63 14.74
N LEU A 320 -28.52 19.58 14.33
CA LEU A 320 -27.42 20.27 14.98
C LEU A 320 -27.66 21.77 15.11
N ASP A 321 -27.56 22.28 16.32
CA ASP A 321 -27.46 23.69 16.65
C ASP A 321 -25.98 24.08 16.76
N SER A 322 -25.40 24.61 15.68
CA SER A 322 -24.00 24.99 15.63
C SER A 322 -23.62 26.07 16.65
N ALA A 323 -24.58 26.86 17.15
CA ALA A 323 -24.30 27.87 18.17
C ALA A 323 -24.06 27.25 19.57
N LYS A 324 -24.51 26.01 19.78
CA LYS A 324 -24.34 25.27 21.04
C LYS A 324 -23.20 24.27 21.01
N LEU A 325 -22.71 23.92 19.82
CA LEU A 325 -21.63 22.95 19.66
C LEU A 325 -20.31 23.50 20.22
N ASP A 326 -19.82 22.89 21.30
CA ASP A 326 -18.50 23.20 21.88
C ASP A 326 -17.47 22.17 21.44
N ARG A 327 -17.84 20.89 21.42
CA ARG A 327 -16.95 19.77 21.06
C ARG A 327 -17.68 18.74 20.23
N LEU A 328 -17.01 18.25 19.20
CA LEU A 328 -17.46 17.11 18.40
C LEU A 328 -16.49 15.95 18.58
N LEU A 329 -17.00 14.79 18.99
CA LEU A 329 -16.21 13.58 19.21
C LEU A 329 -16.68 12.46 18.29
N LEU A 330 -15.72 11.77 17.67
CA LEU A 330 -15.92 10.45 17.08
C LEU A 330 -15.72 9.39 18.17
N GLY A 331 -16.77 8.66 18.52
CA GLY A 331 -16.78 7.74 19.66
C GLY A 331 -17.42 8.37 20.90
N GLY A 332 -17.02 7.91 22.08
CA GLY A 332 -17.53 8.39 23.36
C GLY A 332 -16.58 9.34 24.08
N PRO A 333 -16.96 9.85 25.27
CA PRO A 333 -16.22 10.89 25.97
C PRO A 333 -14.85 10.45 26.51
N LEU A 334 -14.61 9.15 26.74
CA LEU A 334 -13.35 8.66 27.33
C LEU A 334 -12.33 8.27 26.26
N MET A 335 -12.74 7.50 25.25
CA MET A 335 -11.85 6.99 24.21
C MET A 335 -11.93 7.74 22.88
N GLY A 336 -12.98 8.53 22.65
CA GLY A 336 -13.24 9.16 21.37
C GLY A 336 -12.23 10.24 20.98
N ASP A 337 -12.14 10.48 19.67
CA ASP A 337 -11.27 11.49 19.08
C ASP A 337 -12.05 12.78 18.81
N SER A 338 -11.45 13.92 19.16
CA SER A 338 -11.99 15.23 18.78
C SER A 338 -11.87 15.41 17.28
N LEU A 339 -12.99 15.75 16.62
CA LEU A 339 -13.00 16.01 15.19
C LEU A 339 -12.71 17.50 14.93
N PRO A 340 -11.80 17.82 14.00
CA PRO A 340 -11.44 19.21 13.69
C PRO A 340 -12.40 19.87 12.70
N SER A 341 -13.19 19.09 11.96
CA SER A 341 -14.15 19.58 10.95
C SER A 341 -15.36 18.65 10.86
N LEU A 342 -16.48 19.19 10.38
CA LEU A 342 -17.69 18.45 9.99
C LEU A 342 -17.55 17.73 8.64
N ASP A 343 -16.54 18.09 7.85
CA ASP A 343 -16.33 17.55 6.49
C ASP A 343 -15.70 16.16 6.49
N VAL A 344 -15.26 15.68 7.65
CA VAL A 344 -14.66 14.33 7.76
C VAL A 344 -15.72 13.26 7.47
N PRO A 345 -15.35 12.16 6.81
CA PRO A 345 -16.28 11.08 6.51
C PRO A 345 -16.52 10.16 7.70
N LEU A 346 -17.71 9.56 7.74
CA LEU A 346 -17.98 8.39 8.55
C LEU A 346 -17.20 7.16 8.03
N ILE A 347 -16.45 6.48 8.88
CA ILE A 347 -15.65 5.29 8.50
C ILE A 347 -16.13 4.03 9.23
N LYS A 348 -15.63 2.85 8.83
CA LYS A 348 -16.00 1.55 9.43
C LYS A 348 -15.89 1.49 10.95
N THR A 349 -15.01 2.26 11.58
CA THR A 349 -14.78 2.26 13.04
C THR A 349 -15.58 3.34 13.78
N ALA A 350 -16.36 4.16 13.07
CA ALA A 350 -17.11 5.30 13.62
C ALA A 350 -18.50 4.90 14.18
N ASN A 351 -18.55 4.43 15.42
CA ASN A 351 -19.79 3.97 16.06
C ASN A 351 -20.65 5.09 16.68
N CYS A 352 -20.08 6.25 16.97
CA CYS A 352 -20.78 7.36 17.62
C CYS A 352 -20.26 8.70 17.14
N LEU A 353 -21.16 9.68 17.03
CA LEU A 353 -20.88 11.09 16.86
C LEU A 353 -21.53 11.84 18.03
N LEU A 354 -20.70 12.34 18.94
CA LEU A 354 -21.13 13.10 20.13
C LEU A 354 -20.89 14.59 19.90
N ALA A 355 -21.97 15.31 19.61
CA ALA A 355 -22.02 16.76 19.43
C ALA A 355 -22.40 17.42 20.77
N ALA A 356 -21.39 17.68 21.59
CA ALA A 356 -21.57 18.12 22.96
C ALA A 356 -21.56 19.64 23.12
N THR A 357 -22.34 20.11 24.09
CA THR A 357 -22.30 21.49 24.55
C THR A 357 -21.23 21.69 25.63
N ARG A 358 -20.90 22.95 25.92
CA ARG A 358 -19.96 23.31 26.99
C ARG A 358 -20.40 22.84 28.38
N GLU A 359 -21.70 22.79 28.64
CA GLU A 359 -22.24 22.31 29.92
C GLU A 359 -22.18 20.79 30.02
N GLU A 360 -22.39 20.09 28.91
CA GLU A 360 -22.40 18.63 28.84
C GLU A 360 -20.98 18.04 28.90
N LEU A 361 -20.02 18.64 28.18
CA LEU A 361 -18.61 18.29 28.23
C LEU A 361 -17.76 19.54 28.46
N PRO A 362 -17.63 20.01 29.71
CA PRO A 362 -16.81 21.18 30.03
C PRO A 362 -15.35 20.96 29.67
N ALA A 363 -14.62 22.06 29.43
CA ALA A 363 -13.18 21.97 29.27
C ALA A 363 -12.53 21.36 30.51
N PRO A 364 -11.49 20.52 30.31
CA PRO A 364 -10.73 20.00 31.44
C PRO A 364 -10.15 21.16 32.24
N ALA A 365 -10.13 21.01 33.56
CA ALA A 365 -9.44 21.94 34.42
C ALA A 365 -7.94 21.95 34.08
N GLN A 366 -7.25 23.05 34.41
CA GLN A 366 -5.82 23.16 34.18
C GLN A 366 -5.08 22.02 34.88
N ALA A 367 -4.22 21.32 34.15
CA ALA A 367 -3.42 20.25 34.70
C ALA A 367 -2.49 20.80 35.80
N MET A 368 -2.58 20.21 36.98
CA MET A 368 -1.75 20.51 38.13
C MET A 368 -0.68 19.42 38.33
N PRO A 369 0.40 19.67 39.07
CA PRO A 369 1.38 18.64 39.40
C PRO A 369 0.74 17.41 40.07
N CYS A 370 1.32 16.24 39.80
CA CYS A 370 0.85 14.99 40.39
C CYS A 370 1.07 14.97 41.91
N ILE A 371 -0.01 14.83 42.68
CA ILE A 371 0.03 14.77 44.17
C ILE A 371 0.20 13.35 44.73
N ARG A 372 0.37 12.34 43.88
CA ARG A 372 0.59 10.94 44.28
C ARG A 372 -0.55 10.30 45.10
N CYS A 373 -1.81 10.63 44.81
CA CYS A 373 -2.97 10.11 45.56
C CYS A 373 -3.21 8.60 45.41
N GLY A 374 -2.85 8.01 44.27
CA GLY A 374 -3.06 6.58 43.98
C GLY A 374 -4.39 6.22 43.30
N ASP A 375 -5.33 7.15 43.15
CA ASP A 375 -6.67 6.88 42.58
C ASP A 375 -6.60 6.28 41.17
N CYS A 376 -5.67 6.77 40.35
CA CYS A 376 -5.45 6.27 39.00
C CYS A 376 -5.09 4.77 38.94
N ALA A 377 -4.36 4.25 39.94
CA ALA A 377 -3.99 2.84 40.02
C ALA A 377 -5.18 1.99 40.48
N GLN A 378 -5.99 2.50 41.41
CA GLN A 378 -7.19 1.81 41.90
C GLN A 378 -8.20 1.54 40.79
N VAL A 379 -8.35 2.46 39.83
CA VAL A 379 -9.30 2.33 38.72
C VAL A 379 -8.71 1.71 37.46
N CYS A 380 -7.41 1.37 37.44
CA CYS A 380 -6.79 0.80 36.24
C CYS A 380 -7.28 -0.64 35.99
N PRO A 381 -7.96 -0.91 34.85
CA PRO A 381 -8.48 -2.25 34.56
C PRO A 381 -7.42 -3.24 34.09
N ALA A 382 -6.19 -2.77 33.86
CA ALA A 382 -5.02 -3.57 33.53
C ALA A 382 -4.05 -3.71 34.71
N SER A 383 -4.44 -3.24 35.92
CA SER A 383 -3.61 -3.26 37.13
C SER A 383 -2.22 -2.61 36.96
N LEU A 384 -2.11 -1.63 36.06
CA LEU A 384 -0.89 -0.85 35.88
C LEU A 384 -0.77 0.22 36.98
N LEU A 385 0.38 0.89 36.99
CA LEU A 385 0.65 2.04 37.86
C LEU A 385 0.73 3.32 37.01
N PRO A 386 -0.41 3.95 36.63
CA PRO A 386 -0.42 5.11 35.73
C PRO A 386 0.46 6.27 36.22
N GLN A 387 0.53 6.45 37.53
CA GLN A 387 1.41 7.45 38.12
C GLN A 387 2.90 7.23 37.75
N GLN A 388 3.38 5.99 37.81
CA GLN A 388 4.77 5.67 37.43
C GLN A 388 4.96 5.82 35.93
N LEU A 389 4.02 5.33 35.12
CA LEU A 389 4.05 5.53 33.66
C LEU A 389 4.09 7.02 33.29
N TYR A 390 3.37 7.87 34.02
CA TYR A 390 3.42 9.32 33.80
C TYR A 390 4.77 9.92 34.22
N PHE A 391 5.33 9.47 35.34
CA PHE A 391 6.65 9.92 35.78
C PHE A 391 7.76 9.56 34.77
N PHE A 392 7.65 8.41 34.12
CA PHE A 392 8.58 7.94 33.09
C PHE A 392 8.16 8.33 31.67
N ALA A 393 7.24 9.28 31.47
CA ALA A 393 6.69 9.57 30.14
C ALA A 393 7.76 9.88 29.06
N GLU A 394 8.92 10.40 29.46
CA GLU A 394 10.07 10.69 28.58
C GLU A 394 11.17 9.61 28.59
N ASP A 395 11.05 8.58 29.43
CA ASP A 395 12.00 7.46 29.57
C ASP A 395 11.40 6.18 28.99
N HIS A 396 11.67 5.96 27.69
CA HIS A 396 11.10 4.85 26.92
C HIS A 396 11.48 3.46 27.48
N ASP A 397 12.70 3.30 27.98
CA ASP A 397 13.17 2.02 28.54
C ASP A 397 12.41 1.70 29.83
N GLN A 398 12.23 2.68 30.71
CA GLN A 398 11.43 2.51 31.92
C GLN A 398 9.95 2.25 31.61
N LEU A 399 9.38 2.92 30.61
CA LEU A 399 8.00 2.66 30.19
C LEU A 399 7.78 1.23 29.69
N MET A 400 8.75 0.68 28.97
CA MET A 400 8.74 -0.71 28.53
C MET A 400 8.80 -1.67 29.71
N GLU A 401 9.71 -1.43 30.66
CA GLU A 401 9.83 -2.22 31.89
C GLU A 401 8.55 -2.20 32.75
N HIS A 402 7.78 -1.11 32.67
CA HIS A 402 6.50 -0.93 33.36
C HIS A 402 5.27 -1.30 32.50
N ASN A 403 5.47 -2.06 31.42
CA ASN A 403 4.42 -2.61 30.56
C ASN A 403 3.46 -1.56 29.97
N LEU A 404 3.98 -0.42 29.51
CA LEU A 404 3.17 0.63 28.88
C LEU A 404 2.24 0.08 27.78
N PHE A 405 2.68 -0.93 27.03
CA PHE A 405 1.89 -1.52 25.94
C PHE A 405 0.66 -2.33 26.40
N ASP A 406 0.57 -2.71 27.67
CA ASP A 406 -0.65 -3.31 28.24
C ASP A 406 -1.73 -2.25 28.55
N CYS A 407 -1.37 -0.96 28.54
CA CYS A 407 -2.34 0.11 28.69
C CYS A 407 -3.33 0.08 27.52
N ILE A 408 -4.63 -0.05 27.81
CA ILE A 408 -5.68 -0.06 26.78
C ILE A 408 -6.22 1.34 26.43
N GLU A 409 -5.60 2.41 26.95
CA GLU A 409 -5.96 3.81 26.66
C GLU A 409 -7.43 4.17 26.97
N CYS A 410 -8.04 3.50 27.94
CA CYS A 410 -9.44 3.68 28.32
C CYS A 410 -9.75 5.00 29.06
N GLY A 411 -8.77 5.83 29.40
CA GLY A 411 -9.08 7.11 30.06
C GLY A 411 -9.54 7.05 31.51
N ALA A 412 -9.78 5.85 32.09
CA ALA A 412 -10.27 5.72 33.46
C ALA A 412 -9.36 6.42 34.48
N CYS A 413 -8.05 6.31 34.32
CA CYS A 413 -7.06 6.98 35.16
C CYS A 413 -7.07 8.51 35.05
N ALA A 414 -7.31 9.04 33.85
CA ALA A 414 -7.38 10.48 33.61
C ALA A 414 -8.67 11.07 34.19
N TYR A 415 -9.78 10.34 34.07
CA TYR A 415 -11.09 10.76 34.60
C TYR A 415 -11.08 10.98 36.12
N VAL A 416 -10.42 10.10 36.89
CA VAL A 416 -10.38 10.22 38.36
C VAL A 416 -9.25 11.09 38.89
N CYS A 417 -8.39 11.64 38.03
CA CYS A 417 -7.20 12.37 38.47
C CYS A 417 -7.60 13.73 39.09
N PRO A 418 -7.38 13.96 40.41
CA PRO A 418 -7.73 15.24 41.03
C PRO A 418 -6.88 16.40 40.48
N SER A 419 -5.68 16.10 39.97
CA SER A 419 -4.80 17.07 39.31
C SER A 419 -5.16 17.33 37.84
N SER A 420 -6.21 16.70 37.30
CA SER A 420 -6.63 16.88 35.88
C SER A 420 -5.51 16.63 34.86
N ILE A 421 -4.61 15.68 35.16
CA ILE A 421 -3.49 15.34 34.26
C ILE A 421 -4.02 14.51 33.09
N PRO A 422 -3.73 14.87 31.83
CA PRO A 422 -4.20 14.13 30.65
C PRO A 422 -3.35 12.86 30.41
N LEU A 423 -3.35 11.93 31.37
CA LEU A 423 -2.48 10.75 31.42
C LEU A 423 -2.45 9.96 30.11
N VAL A 424 -3.61 9.72 29.49
CA VAL A 424 -3.71 8.94 28.24
C VAL A 424 -3.00 9.61 27.07
N GLN A 425 -2.96 10.95 27.02
CA GLN A 425 -2.26 11.66 25.94
C GLN A 425 -0.75 11.40 26.00
N TYR A 426 -0.17 11.41 27.20
CA TYR A 426 1.24 11.04 27.42
C TYR A 426 1.51 9.59 27.00
N TYR A 427 0.63 8.66 27.36
CA TYR A 427 0.80 7.25 26.99
C TYR A 427 0.70 7.02 25.49
N ARG A 428 -0.24 7.67 24.81
CA ARG A 428 -0.38 7.60 23.35
C ARG A 428 0.85 8.16 22.65
N ALA A 429 1.34 9.31 23.09
CA ALA A 429 2.57 9.92 22.56
C ALA A 429 3.76 8.97 22.74
N ALA A 430 4.00 8.49 23.96
CA ALA A 430 5.13 7.61 24.26
C ALA A 430 5.06 6.28 23.48
N LYS A 431 3.89 5.65 23.37
CA LYS A 431 3.72 4.45 22.53
C LYS A 431 4.00 4.74 21.05
N GLY A 432 3.57 5.90 20.55
CA GLY A 432 3.85 6.35 19.19
C GLY A 432 5.34 6.47 18.94
N GLU A 433 6.04 7.18 19.83
CA GLU A 433 7.49 7.38 19.77
C GLU A 433 8.27 6.06 19.83
N ILE A 434 7.90 5.15 20.75
CA ILE A 434 8.55 3.84 20.87
C ILE A 434 8.34 3.03 19.59
N ARG A 435 7.12 2.98 19.04
CA ARG A 435 6.84 2.29 17.77
C ARG A 435 7.64 2.87 16.62
N GLU A 436 7.79 4.19 16.54
CA GLU A 436 8.61 4.82 15.51
C GLU A 436 10.10 4.48 15.65
N LEU A 437 10.61 4.42 16.89
CA LEU A 437 11.98 4.02 17.18
C LEU A 437 12.22 2.56 16.77
N GLU A 438 11.33 1.65 17.15
CA GLU A 438 11.38 0.24 16.75
C GLU A 438 11.34 0.08 15.22
N GLN A 439 10.44 0.78 14.53
CA GLN A 439 10.37 0.76 13.08
C GLN A 439 11.65 1.30 12.42
N ARG A 440 12.24 2.37 12.98
CA ARG A 440 13.54 2.90 12.52
C ARG A 440 14.66 1.88 12.72
N GLN A 441 14.70 1.20 13.87
CA GLN A 441 15.67 0.14 14.16
C GLN A 441 15.52 -1.05 13.20
N LEU A 442 14.30 -1.53 12.98
CA LEU A 442 14.01 -2.62 12.03
C LEU A 442 14.44 -2.25 10.60
N LYS A 443 14.12 -1.04 10.13
CA LYS A 443 14.55 -0.56 8.81
C LYS A 443 16.07 -0.44 8.70
N ALA A 444 16.74 0.00 9.76
CA ALA A 444 18.20 0.09 9.82
C ALA A 444 18.83 -1.31 9.79
N GLU A 445 18.30 -2.27 10.54
CA GLU A 445 18.76 -3.65 10.56
C GLU A 445 18.53 -4.35 9.21
N GLN A 446 17.35 -4.21 8.61
CA GLN A 446 17.07 -4.72 7.26
C GLN A 446 18.04 -4.12 6.22
N SER A 447 18.39 -2.85 6.36
CA SER A 447 19.36 -2.20 5.49
C SER A 447 20.79 -2.70 5.72
N ARG A 448 21.18 -2.97 6.99
CA ARG A 448 22.44 -3.62 7.35
C ARG A 448 22.53 -5.02 6.72
N LEU A 449 21.50 -5.85 6.90
CA LEU A 449 21.44 -7.20 6.33
C LEU A 449 21.54 -7.18 4.80
N ARG A 450 20.82 -6.27 4.13
CA ARG A 450 20.92 -6.11 2.67
C ARG A 450 22.33 -5.70 2.21
N PHE A 451 23.00 -4.85 2.98
CA PHE A 451 24.38 -4.45 2.70
C PHE A 451 25.37 -5.60 2.88
N GLU A 452 25.27 -6.33 4.00
CA GLU A 452 26.11 -7.51 4.29
C GLU A 452 25.93 -8.59 3.23
N GLN A 453 24.69 -8.92 2.85
CA GLN A 453 24.39 -9.87 1.77
C GLN A 453 24.96 -9.43 0.41
N ARG A 454 24.93 -8.13 0.12
CA ARG A 454 25.54 -7.58 -1.10
C ARG A 454 27.06 -7.69 -1.07
N GLN A 455 27.71 -7.42 0.06
CA GLN A 455 29.16 -7.55 0.19
C GLN A 455 29.61 -9.01 0.06
N GLU A 456 28.90 -9.94 0.70
CA GLU A 456 29.18 -11.37 0.59
C GLU A 456 29.06 -11.86 -0.87
N ARG A 457 28.03 -11.41 -1.59
CA ARG A 457 27.88 -11.73 -3.03
C ARG A 457 29.06 -11.20 -3.85
N LEU A 458 29.46 -9.94 -3.65
CA LEU A 458 30.60 -9.36 -4.36
C LEU A 458 31.91 -10.09 -4.04
N ARG A 459 32.12 -10.48 -2.78
CA ARG A 459 33.29 -11.26 -2.35
C ARG A 459 33.35 -12.60 -3.07
N ARG A 460 32.24 -13.35 -3.13
CA ARG A 460 32.15 -14.62 -3.86
C ARG A 460 32.42 -14.47 -5.35
N GLU A 461 31.88 -13.41 -5.97
CA GLU A 461 32.14 -13.11 -7.38
C GLU A 461 33.63 -12.77 -7.63
N GLU A 462 34.28 -12.05 -6.72
CA GLU A 462 35.72 -11.75 -6.79
C GLU A 462 36.58 -13.01 -6.60
N GLU A 463 36.24 -13.85 -5.63
CA GLU A 463 36.91 -15.14 -5.38
C GLU A 463 36.77 -16.09 -6.58
N GLN A 464 35.56 -16.21 -7.16
CA GLN A 464 35.34 -16.97 -8.38
C GLN A 464 36.15 -16.43 -9.56
N ARG A 465 36.16 -15.10 -9.77
CA ARG A 465 36.98 -14.48 -10.82
C ARG A 465 38.47 -14.69 -10.58
N ALA A 466 38.93 -14.69 -9.34
CA ALA A 466 40.32 -14.97 -9.00
C ALA A 466 40.69 -16.44 -9.27
N ALA A 467 39.83 -17.38 -8.88
CA ALA A 467 39.99 -18.80 -9.16
C ALA A 467 40.00 -19.08 -10.68
N ASP A 468 39.10 -18.46 -11.45
CA ASP A 468 39.07 -18.56 -12.91
C ASP A 468 40.35 -18.03 -13.55
N ARG A 469 40.92 -16.93 -13.01
CA ARG A 469 42.21 -16.38 -13.49
C ARG A 469 43.36 -17.34 -13.22
N LEU A 470 43.44 -17.91 -12.01
CA LEU A 470 44.45 -18.90 -11.65
C LEU A 470 44.34 -20.15 -12.52
N ALA A 471 43.13 -20.69 -12.69
CA ALA A 471 42.89 -21.86 -13.54
C ALA A 471 43.26 -21.61 -15.02
N ARG A 472 43.07 -20.37 -15.53
CA ARG A 472 43.53 -19.98 -16.86
C ARG A 472 45.06 -19.91 -16.95
N GLN A 473 45.72 -19.38 -15.93
CA GLN A 473 47.18 -19.32 -15.86
C GLN A 473 47.79 -20.72 -15.80
N GLU A 474 47.26 -21.62 -14.98
CA GLU A 474 47.70 -23.03 -14.90
C GLU A 474 47.48 -23.80 -16.21
N ARG A 475 46.35 -23.56 -16.90
CA ARG A 475 46.12 -24.14 -18.23
C ARG A 475 47.11 -23.60 -19.26
N ALA A 476 47.44 -22.31 -19.19
CA ALA A 476 48.41 -21.69 -20.09
C ALA A 476 49.85 -22.16 -19.82
N SER A 477 50.24 -22.37 -18.55
CA SER A 477 51.56 -22.91 -18.20
C SER A 477 51.70 -24.39 -18.57
N ARG A 478 50.67 -25.20 -18.32
CA ARG A 478 50.63 -26.60 -18.79
C ARG A 478 50.72 -26.72 -20.31
N ALA A 479 50.11 -25.79 -21.04
CA ALA A 479 50.22 -25.73 -22.50
C ALA A 479 51.62 -25.26 -23.01
N GLN A 480 52.47 -24.70 -22.14
CA GLN A 480 53.85 -24.33 -22.46
C GLN A 480 54.88 -25.39 -22.06
N GLU A 481 54.56 -26.24 -21.08
CA GLU A 481 55.45 -27.29 -20.56
C GLU A 481 55.42 -28.60 -21.38
N ASP A 482 54.43 -28.79 -22.26
CA ASP A 482 54.37 -29.92 -23.22
C ASP A 482 54.29 -29.41 -24.68
N PRO A 483 55.43 -29.26 -25.40
CA PRO A 483 55.43 -28.92 -26.83
C PRO A 483 55.23 -30.14 -27.75
N ALA A 484 54.95 -31.32 -27.20
CA ALA A 484 54.95 -32.59 -27.93
C ALA A 484 53.57 -33.27 -27.97
N GLU A 485 52.53 -32.51 -28.30
CA GLU A 485 51.30 -33.03 -28.94
C GLU A 485 50.47 -31.85 -29.43
N ILE A 486 50.93 -31.22 -30.52
CA ILE A 486 50.03 -30.44 -31.38
C ILE A 486 49.25 -31.47 -32.21
N GLU A 487 48.33 -32.17 -31.55
CA GLU A 487 47.11 -32.57 -32.25
C GLU A 487 46.36 -31.29 -32.55
N THR A 488 46.31 -30.94 -33.83
CA THR A 488 45.34 -29.99 -34.37
C THR A 488 43.99 -30.26 -33.72
N PRO A 489 43.38 -29.32 -32.99
CA PRO A 489 41.97 -29.44 -32.66
C PRO A 489 41.23 -29.28 -33.99
N SER A 490 40.96 -30.42 -34.62
CA SER A 490 39.95 -30.53 -35.66
C SER A 490 38.70 -29.89 -35.08
N VAL A 491 38.20 -28.83 -35.72
CA VAL A 491 36.93 -28.20 -35.35
C VAL A 491 35.85 -29.17 -35.84
N PRO A 492 35.20 -29.99 -34.98
CA PRO A 492 34.22 -30.98 -35.42
C PRO A 492 32.87 -30.31 -35.75
N ALA A 493 32.78 -28.99 -35.61
CA ALA A 493 31.55 -28.22 -35.76
C ALA A 493 31.20 -27.90 -37.23
N ALA A 494 32.15 -27.97 -38.18
CA ALA A 494 31.86 -27.69 -39.59
C ALA A 494 31.36 -28.95 -40.33
N GLN A 495 31.98 -30.11 -40.09
CA GLN A 495 31.53 -31.37 -40.70
C GLN A 495 30.19 -31.85 -40.12
N SER A 496 29.92 -31.63 -38.83
CA SER A 496 28.63 -31.99 -38.22
C SER A 496 27.45 -31.13 -38.70
N VAL A 497 27.69 -29.95 -39.29
CA VAL A 497 26.64 -29.16 -39.96
C VAL A 497 26.39 -29.70 -41.37
N ILE A 498 27.43 -30.10 -42.09
CA ILE A 498 27.31 -30.69 -43.44
C ILE A 498 26.62 -32.06 -43.40
N GLU A 499 26.89 -32.88 -42.38
CA GLU A 499 26.24 -34.18 -42.19
C GLU A 499 24.79 -34.06 -41.70
N ARG A 500 24.47 -33.06 -40.87
CA ARG A 500 23.09 -32.81 -40.41
C ARG A 500 22.16 -32.30 -41.52
N VAL A 501 22.69 -31.57 -42.50
CA VAL A 501 21.92 -31.12 -43.68
C VAL A 501 21.66 -32.27 -44.66
N LYS A 502 22.49 -33.31 -44.67
CA LYS A 502 22.36 -34.47 -45.59
C LYS A 502 21.44 -35.59 -45.10
N ALA A 503 20.98 -35.58 -43.85
CA ALA A 503 20.13 -36.62 -43.29
C ALA A 503 18.68 -36.14 -43.10
N GLU A 504 17.82 -36.42 -44.08
CA GLU A 504 16.37 -36.31 -43.91
C GLU A 504 15.71 -37.65 -43.59
N LYS A 505 14.90 -37.67 -42.53
CA LYS A 505 13.48 -38.10 -42.57
C LYS A 505 12.75 -37.83 -41.25
N ALA A 506 11.64 -37.08 -41.38
CA ALA A 506 10.37 -37.09 -40.64
C ALA A 506 10.34 -37.47 -39.14
N VAL A 507 9.86 -36.53 -38.31
CA VAL A 507 8.55 -36.53 -37.59
C VAL A 507 8.60 -35.37 -36.59
N GLY A 508 7.74 -34.37 -36.77
CA GLY A 508 7.60 -33.24 -35.85
C GLY A 508 6.61 -32.20 -36.40
N ASN A 509 5.77 -31.64 -35.54
CA ASN A 509 4.69 -30.71 -35.91
C ASN A 509 5.21 -29.48 -36.70
N ALA A 510 4.40 -29.02 -37.67
CA ALA A 510 4.72 -27.94 -38.62
C ALA A 510 5.34 -26.64 -38.01
N PRO A 511 4.93 -26.12 -36.83
CA PRO A 511 5.56 -24.93 -36.26
C PRO A 511 6.99 -25.12 -35.75
N ASP A 512 7.43 -26.36 -35.46
CA ASP A 512 8.81 -26.64 -35.01
C ASP A 512 9.79 -26.83 -36.19
N GLN A 513 9.29 -27.23 -37.35
CA GLN A 513 10.10 -27.41 -38.56
C GLN A 513 10.58 -26.06 -39.13
N LEU A 514 9.70 -25.05 -39.16
CA LEU A 514 10.06 -23.71 -39.62
C LEU A 514 11.12 -23.05 -38.72
N LYS A 515 11.01 -23.24 -37.39
CA LYS A 515 11.99 -22.72 -36.41
C LYS A 515 13.36 -23.36 -36.59
N ARG A 516 13.40 -24.68 -36.83
CA ARG A 516 14.65 -25.41 -37.09
C ARG A 516 15.32 -24.95 -38.38
N LEU A 517 14.58 -24.86 -39.48
CA LEU A 517 15.10 -24.37 -40.76
C LEU A 517 15.62 -22.92 -40.68
N LYS A 518 15.00 -22.06 -39.85
CA LYS A 518 15.50 -20.71 -39.57
C LYS A 518 16.84 -20.71 -38.82
N ILE A 519 16.98 -21.60 -37.83
CA ILE A 519 18.24 -21.76 -37.08
C ILE A 519 19.33 -22.28 -38.02
N ASP A 520 19.04 -23.28 -38.83
CA ASP A 520 20.02 -23.91 -39.73
C ASP A 520 20.50 -22.93 -40.81
N ALA A 521 19.59 -22.16 -41.42
CA ALA A 521 19.95 -21.10 -42.37
C ALA A 521 20.79 -19.99 -41.72
N SER A 522 20.48 -19.60 -40.48
CA SER A 522 21.26 -18.60 -39.74
C SER A 522 22.67 -19.12 -39.39
N MET A 523 22.78 -20.38 -38.97
CA MET A 523 24.07 -20.99 -38.59
C MET A 523 24.97 -21.18 -39.81
N ALA A 524 24.42 -21.62 -40.95
CA ALA A 524 25.15 -21.76 -42.21
C ALA A 524 25.67 -20.39 -42.71
N GLN A 525 24.86 -19.34 -42.61
CA GLN A 525 25.28 -17.98 -43.00
C GLN A 525 26.37 -17.42 -42.09
N VAL A 526 26.30 -17.66 -40.78
CA VAL A 526 27.34 -17.23 -39.82
C VAL A 526 28.66 -17.97 -40.06
N ALA A 527 28.60 -19.28 -40.36
CA ALA A 527 29.77 -20.08 -40.71
C ALA A 527 30.44 -19.57 -42.00
N LEU A 528 29.64 -19.25 -43.02
CA LEU A 528 30.13 -18.65 -44.26
C LEU A 528 30.83 -17.30 -44.01
N ASN A 529 30.17 -16.37 -43.31
CA ASN A 529 30.75 -15.05 -43.03
C ASN A 529 32.07 -15.15 -42.24
N LYS A 530 32.18 -16.13 -41.34
CA LYS A 530 33.42 -16.38 -40.59
C LYS A 530 34.53 -16.91 -41.49
N ALA A 531 34.22 -17.85 -42.39
CA ALA A 531 35.18 -18.40 -43.34
C ALA A 531 35.62 -17.36 -44.37
N GLU A 532 34.72 -16.51 -44.87
CA GLU A 532 35.05 -15.40 -45.78
C GLU A 532 35.98 -14.37 -45.11
N LYS A 533 35.74 -14.07 -43.83
CA LYS A 533 36.60 -13.18 -43.05
C LYS A 533 37.99 -13.79 -42.81
N GLN A 534 38.07 -15.11 -42.64
CA GLN A 534 39.34 -15.83 -42.55
C GLN A 534 40.08 -15.84 -43.88
N LEU A 535 39.39 -16.07 -44.99
CA LEU A 535 39.97 -16.01 -46.34
C LEU A 535 40.50 -14.60 -46.67
N ALA A 536 39.81 -13.54 -46.24
CA ALA A 536 40.28 -12.17 -46.39
C ALA A 536 41.57 -11.88 -45.60
N SER A 537 41.82 -12.63 -44.52
CA SER A 537 43.02 -12.48 -43.68
C SER A 537 44.17 -13.39 -44.11
N HIS A 538 43.87 -14.58 -44.64
CA HIS A 538 44.84 -15.60 -45.01
C HIS A 538 44.34 -16.30 -46.29
N ASP A 539 44.95 -15.93 -47.42
CA ASP A 539 44.51 -16.40 -48.73
C ASP A 539 45.18 -17.73 -49.08
N THR A 540 44.63 -18.84 -48.57
CA THR A 540 45.08 -20.20 -48.89
C THR A 540 44.07 -20.93 -49.77
N GLU A 541 44.58 -21.83 -50.62
CA GLU A 541 43.75 -22.62 -51.54
C GLU A 541 42.73 -23.51 -50.81
N GLN A 542 43.09 -24.00 -49.61
CA GLN A 542 42.18 -24.74 -48.73
C GLN A 542 41.01 -23.88 -48.23
N LEU A 543 41.26 -22.62 -47.84
CA LEU A 543 40.22 -21.68 -47.41
C LEU A 543 39.32 -21.25 -48.56
N ARG A 544 39.86 -21.11 -49.78
CA ARG A 544 39.07 -20.81 -50.99
C ARG A 544 38.07 -21.93 -51.28
N THR A 545 38.51 -23.19 -51.21
CA THR A 545 37.63 -24.36 -51.38
C THR A 545 36.59 -24.46 -50.27
N GLN A 546 36.98 -24.22 -49.02
CA GLN A 546 36.06 -24.24 -47.88
C GLN A 546 34.99 -23.14 -47.96
N VAL A 547 35.34 -21.94 -48.40
CA VAL A 547 34.37 -20.84 -48.62
C VAL A 547 33.42 -21.20 -49.77
N ALA A 548 33.91 -21.83 -50.85
CA ALA A 548 33.05 -22.27 -51.95
C ALA A 548 32.03 -23.32 -51.49
N GLU A 549 32.44 -24.30 -50.69
CA GLU A 549 31.54 -25.32 -50.12
C GLU A 549 30.51 -24.71 -49.15
N LEU A 550 30.94 -23.81 -48.27
CA LEU A 550 30.04 -23.13 -47.32
C LEU A 550 29.05 -22.19 -48.01
N ARG A 551 29.42 -21.59 -49.16
CA ARG A 551 28.49 -20.81 -49.98
C ARG A 551 27.37 -21.66 -50.55
N VAL A 552 27.69 -22.85 -51.05
CA VAL A 552 26.67 -23.80 -51.55
C VAL A 552 25.76 -24.23 -50.41
N ALA A 553 26.31 -24.63 -49.27
CA ALA A 553 25.52 -25.06 -48.10
C ALA A 553 24.61 -23.96 -47.54
N ALA A 554 25.08 -22.70 -47.50
CA ALA A 554 24.26 -21.57 -47.06
C ALA A 554 23.13 -21.25 -48.06
N ALA A 555 23.38 -21.38 -49.36
CA ALA A 555 22.37 -21.20 -50.40
C ALA A 555 21.29 -22.30 -50.33
N GLU A 556 21.68 -23.56 -50.13
CA GLU A 556 20.75 -24.69 -49.98
C GLU A 556 19.87 -24.55 -48.73
N ALA A 557 20.46 -24.22 -47.57
CA ALA A 557 19.70 -24.01 -46.34
C ALA A 557 18.70 -22.83 -46.45
N LYS A 558 19.08 -21.76 -47.16
CA LYS A 558 18.21 -20.61 -47.42
C LYS A 558 17.07 -20.95 -48.40
N ALA A 559 17.35 -21.77 -49.43
CA ALA A 559 16.33 -22.24 -50.36
C ALA A 559 15.32 -23.18 -49.67
N ALA A 560 15.78 -24.06 -48.79
CA ALA A 560 14.91 -24.94 -47.98
C ALA A 560 14.00 -24.15 -47.04
N LEU A 561 14.51 -23.09 -46.39
CA LEU A 561 13.71 -22.19 -45.58
C LEU A 561 12.64 -21.47 -46.42
N ALA A 562 13.01 -20.94 -47.59
CA ALA A 562 12.08 -20.24 -48.48
C ALA A 562 10.96 -21.17 -48.99
N ALA A 563 11.30 -22.42 -49.33
CA ALA A 563 10.32 -23.43 -49.74
C ALA A 563 9.33 -23.75 -48.61
N ALA A 564 9.81 -23.89 -47.37
CA ALA A 564 8.98 -24.14 -46.20
C ALA A 564 8.08 -22.94 -45.81
N GLU A 565 8.60 -21.71 -45.94
CA GLU A 565 7.79 -20.49 -45.74
C GLU A 565 6.69 -20.37 -46.81
N THR A 566 6.96 -20.81 -48.04
CA THR A 566 5.97 -20.82 -49.13
C THR A 566 4.89 -21.89 -48.89
N GLN A 567 5.27 -23.10 -48.45
CA GLN A 567 4.31 -24.16 -48.10
C GLN A 567 3.43 -23.81 -46.90
N SER A 568 3.96 -23.06 -45.92
CA SER A 568 3.17 -22.57 -44.78
C SER A 568 2.19 -21.44 -45.16
N ALA A 569 2.35 -20.82 -46.33
CA ALA A 569 1.46 -19.79 -46.87
C ALA A 569 0.33 -20.34 -47.75
N SER A 570 0.38 -21.62 -48.16
CA SER A 570 -0.58 -22.26 -49.08
C SER A 570 -1.71 -23.05 -48.40
N ALA A 571 -1.85 -22.97 -47.07
CA ALA A 571 -3.01 -23.52 -46.37
C ALA A 571 -4.16 -22.50 -46.40
N GLU A 572 -5.00 -22.55 -47.43
CA GLU A 572 -6.22 -21.73 -47.55
C GLU A 572 -7.25 -22.04 -46.45
N PRO A 573 -7.87 -21.02 -45.82
CA PRO A 573 -9.23 -21.09 -45.33
C PRO A 573 -10.23 -20.73 -46.44
N THR A 574 -11.37 -21.42 -46.42
CA THR A 574 -12.51 -21.34 -47.34
C THR A 574 -13.13 -19.93 -47.39
N PRO A 575 -13.73 -19.50 -48.52
CA PRO A 575 -14.05 -18.10 -48.76
C PRO A 575 -15.42 -17.73 -48.21
N THR A 576 -15.48 -16.67 -47.41
CA THR A 576 -16.66 -15.79 -47.33
C THR A 576 -16.15 -14.36 -47.33
N ALA A 577 -16.62 -13.57 -48.29
CA ALA A 577 -16.14 -12.23 -48.57
C ALA A 577 -16.44 -11.25 -47.41
N ALA A 578 -15.40 -10.56 -46.95
CA ALA A 578 -15.45 -9.30 -46.20
C ALA A 578 -14.11 -8.55 -46.38
N PRO A 579 -14.08 -7.20 -46.38
CA PRO A 579 -12.93 -6.42 -46.81
C PRO A 579 -11.78 -6.53 -45.81
N VAL A 580 -10.54 -6.44 -46.31
CA VAL A 580 -9.31 -6.43 -45.50
C VAL A 580 -9.44 -5.32 -44.45
N SER A 581 -9.41 -5.69 -43.16
CA SER A 581 -9.52 -4.70 -42.10
C SER A 581 -8.26 -3.81 -42.06
N ASP A 582 -8.49 -2.50 -41.99
CA ASP A 582 -7.44 -1.48 -41.78
C ASP A 582 -6.55 -1.78 -40.55
N GLU A 583 -7.02 -2.62 -39.63
CA GLU A 583 -6.32 -3.02 -38.42
C GLU A 583 -5.07 -3.89 -38.67
N ALA A 584 -5.10 -4.77 -39.69
CA ALA A 584 -3.93 -5.60 -40.04
C ALA A 584 -2.83 -4.78 -40.71
N ALA A 585 -3.22 -3.84 -41.59
CA ALA A 585 -2.31 -2.90 -42.23
C ALA A 585 -1.69 -1.93 -41.21
N LEU A 586 -2.49 -1.43 -40.27
CA LEU A 586 -2.02 -0.58 -39.17
C LEU A 586 -1.05 -1.31 -38.23
N LYS A 587 -1.34 -2.57 -37.88
CA LYS A 587 -0.43 -3.39 -37.04
C LYS A 587 0.92 -3.63 -37.74
N LYS A 588 0.92 -3.91 -39.04
CA LYS A 588 2.15 -4.07 -39.83
C LYS A 588 2.96 -2.77 -39.90
N ALA A 589 2.31 -1.65 -40.20
CA ALA A 589 2.97 -0.33 -40.24
C ALA A 589 3.60 0.07 -38.89
N LYS A 590 2.96 -0.27 -37.76
CA LYS A 590 3.52 -0.04 -36.41
C LYS A 590 4.78 -0.86 -36.16
N ILE A 591 4.82 -2.12 -36.61
CA ILE A 591 5.98 -3.01 -36.48
C ILE A 591 7.13 -2.50 -37.34
N ASP A 592 6.85 -2.11 -38.58
CA ASP A 592 7.84 -1.59 -39.52
C ASP A 592 8.47 -0.28 -39.00
N ALA A 593 7.68 0.62 -38.42
CA ALA A 593 8.16 1.84 -37.79
C ALA A 593 9.07 1.56 -36.57
N ALA A 594 8.71 0.57 -35.74
CA ALA A 594 9.52 0.18 -34.58
C ALA A 594 10.87 -0.43 -35.01
N MET A 595 10.87 -1.27 -36.04
CA MET A 595 12.08 -1.87 -36.60
C MET A 595 13.01 -0.82 -37.22
N ALA A 596 12.47 0.12 -37.99
CA ALA A 596 13.25 1.20 -38.61
C ALA A 596 13.91 2.11 -37.55
N ARG A 597 13.19 2.48 -36.48
CA ARG A 597 13.75 3.24 -35.35
C ARG A 597 14.85 2.48 -34.62
N ALA A 598 14.65 1.18 -34.40
CA ALA A 598 15.66 0.34 -33.74
C ALA A 598 16.93 0.23 -34.60
N GLN A 599 16.78 0.10 -35.92
CA GLN A 599 17.90 0.04 -36.87
C GLN A 599 18.69 1.35 -36.89
N LEU A 600 18.00 2.51 -36.96
CA LEU A 600 18.66 3.82 -36.92
C LEU A 600 19.44 4.02 -35.62
N LYS A 601 18.81 3.78 -34.47
CA LYS A 601 19.43 3.94 -33.15
C LYS A 601 20.62 3.00 -32.95
N LYS A 602 20.57 1.80 -33.51
CA LYS A 602 21.67 0.84 -33.49
C LYS A 602 22.85 1.31 -34.34
N SER A 603 22.57 1.85 -35.53
CA SER A 603 23.59 2.41 -36.43
C SER A 603 24.21 3.70 -35.86
N GLU A 604 23.43 4.59 -35.26
CA GLU A 604 23.93 5.80 -34.58
C GLU A 604 24.88 5.43 -33.42
N LYS A 605 24.53 4.41 -32.64
CA LYS A 605 25.37 3.91 -31.56
C LYS A 605 26.63 3.19 -32.06
N ALA A 606 26.57 2.56 -33.23
CA ALA A 606 27.69 1.82 -33.82
C ALA A 606 28.70 2.75 -34.51
N PHE A 607 28.26 3.88 -35.07
CA PHE A 607 29.14 4.81 -35.78
C PHE A 607 29.79 5.88 -34.88
N GLY A 608 29.39 5.98 -33.61
CA GLY A 608 30.02 6.85 -32.62
C GLY A 608 29.85 8.35 -32.90
N GLU A 609 30.61 9.19 -32.20
CA GLU A 609 30.45 10.65 -32.23
C GLU A 609 31.05 11.33 -33.48
N SER A 610 31.87 10.61 -34.26
CA SER A 610 32.57 11.13 -35.44
C SER A 610 32.49 10.18 -36.66
N PRO A 611 31.30 10.02 -37.29
CA PRO A 611 31.11 9.13 -38.44
C PRO A 611 31.84 9.61 -39.71
N SER A 612 32.38 8.67 -40.50
CA SER A 612 32.95 8.93 -41.82
C SER A 612 31.90 9.45 -42.80
N ASP A 613 32.30 10.04 -43.93
CA ASP A 613 31.35 10.62 -44.90
C ASP A 613 30.39 9.58 -45.49
N GLU A 614 30.85 8.34 -45.70
CA GLU A 614 29.99 7.21 -46.10
C GLU A 614 29.02 6.78 -44.99
N GLN A 615 29.47 6.81 -43.73
CA GLN A 615 28.62 6.50 -42.57
C GLN A 615 27.56 7.59 -42.33
N ARG A 616 27.90 8.86 -42.60
CA ARG A 616 26.94 9.98 -42.57
C ARG A 616 25.89 9.86 -43.67
N ALA A 617 26.29 9.47 -44.88
CA ALA A 617 25.35 9.18 -45.96
C ALA A 617 24.41 8.02 -45.60
N THR A 618 24.93 6.98 -44.95
CA THR A 618 24.14 5.83 -44.47
C THR A 618 23.14 6.23 -43.39
N LEU A 619 23.55 7.07 -42.42
CA LEU A 619 22.65 7.60 -41.40
C LEU A 619 21.57 8.51 -41.99
N ALA A 620 21.91 9.32 -43.00
CA ALA A 620 20.95 10.17 -43.69
C ALA A 620 19.90 9.33 -44.44
N SER A 621 20.31 8.26 -45.11
CA SER A 621 19.38 7.32 -45.76
C SER A 621 18.45 6.66 -44.75
N LEU A 622 18.99 6.15 -43.64
CA LEU A 622 18.19 5.49 -42.61
C LEU A 622 17.21 6.45 -41.91
N ARG A 623 17.59 7.73 -41.75
CA ARG A 623 16.67 8.77 -41.26
C ARG A 623 15.54 9.03 -42.25
N GLY A 624 15.84 9.12 -43.54
CA GLY A 624 14.81 9.26 -44.59
C GLY A 624 13.85 8.07 -44.64
N ASP A 625 14.34 6.85 -44.42
CA ASP A 625 13.50 5.65 -44.35
C ASP A 625 12.58 5.66 -43.12
N VAL A 626 13.07 6.08 -41.96
CA VAL A 626 12.24 6.25 -40.75
C VAL A 626 11.14 7.28 -41.02
N GLU A 627 11.47 8.44 -41.57
CA GLU A 627 10.48 9.49 -41.88
C GLU A 627 9.42 9.02 -42.87
N ARG A 628 9.81 8.26 -43.90
CA ARG A 628 8.88 7.71 -44.90
C ARG A 628 7.92 6.70 -44.28
N ILE A 629 8.42 5.77 -43.46
CA ILE A 629 7.62 4.73 -42.82
C ILE A 629 6.69 5.34 -41.76
N GLU A 630 7.16 6.35 -41.03
CA GLU A 630 6.34 7.10 -40.07
C GLU A 630 5.23 7.89 -40.76
N ARG A 631 5.50 8.46 -41.94
CA ARG A 631 4.46 9.13 -42.74
C ARG A 631 3.39 8.15 -43.20
N GLN A 632 3.78 6.95 -43.65
CA GLN A 632 2.83 5.89 -44.01
C GLN A 632 2.02 5.40 -42.80
N LEU A 633 2.63 5.30 -41.62
CA LEU A 633 1.92 4.98 -40.38
C LEU A 633 0.90 6.07 -40.02
N ASN A 634 1.29 7.34 -40.12
CA ASN A 634 0.40 8.47 -39.83
C ASN A 634 -0.75 8.59 -40.84
N GLU A 635 -0.52 8.31 -42.12
CA GLU A 635 -1.56 8.26 -43.16
C GLU A 635 -2.58 7.15 -42.86
N LEU A 636 -2.13 5.96 -42.47
CA LEU A 636 -2.99 4.84 -42.06
C LEU A 636 -3.71 5.07 -40.72
N GLN A 637 -3.17 5.93 -39.85
CA GLN A 637 -3.84 6.39 -38.64
C GLN A 637 -4.83 7.54 -38.91
N GLY A 638 -4.64 8.28 -40.00
CA GLY A 638 -5.43 9.46 -40.38
C GLY A 638 -6.64 9.18 -41.28
N THR A 639 -6.81 7.96 -41.80
CA THR A 639 -7.97 7.58 -42.64
C THR A 639 -9.23 7.18 -41.88
N ALA A 640 -9.24 7.21 -40.54
CA ALA A 640 -10.49 7.21 -39.78
C ALA A 640 -11.11 8.62 -39.84
N MET A 641 -12.21 8.80 -40.58
CA MET A 641 -12.83 10.11 -40.84
C MET A 641 -13.17 10.90 -39.56
N PRO A 642 -13.12 12.25 -39.61
CA PRO A 642 -13.29 13.12 -38.45
C PRO A 642 -14.77 13.46 -38.20
N THR A 643 -15.23 13.20 -36.98
CA THR A 643 -16.42 13.86 -36.42
C THR A 643 -16.02 15.20 -35.78
N GLU A 644 -16.81 16.24 -36.06
CA GLU A 644 -16.65 17.63 -35.62
C GLU A 644 -16.35 17.82 -34.11
N PRO A 645 -15.67 18.93 -33.75
CA PRO A 645 -15.13 19.12 -32.41
C PRO A 645 -16.23 19.50 -31.42
N LYS A 646 -16.49 18.59 -30.46
CA LYS A 646 -17.14 18.95 -29.20
C LYS A 646 -16.07 19.40 -28.22
N THR A 647 -16.21 20.65 -27.79
CA THR A 647 -15.51 21.29 -26.68
C THR A 647 -15.51 20.41 -25.43
N GLY A 648 -14.31 20.25 -24.82
CA GLY A 648 -14.14 19.86 -23.43
C GLY A 648 -13.82 18.38 -23.18
N GLN A 649 -12.56 17.98 -23.42
CA GLN A 649 -11.93 16.84 -22.73
C GLN A 649 -10.43 17.15 -22.42
N PRO A 650 -9.97 17.02 -21.17
CA PRO A 650 -8.62 17.37 -20.74
C PRO A 650 -7.66 16.18 -20.91
N VAL A 651 -7.19 15.92 -22.13
CA VAL A 651 -6.15 14.90 -22.38
C VAL A 651 -4.89 15.48 -23.07
N ASP A 652 -4.97 16.69 -23.65
CA ASP A 652 -3.84 17.27 -24.41
C ASP A 652 -2.92 18.19 -23.58
N GLY A 653 -3.44 18.87 -22.55
CA GLY A 653 -2.67 19.84 -21.75
C GLY A 653 -1.49 19.22 -20.97
N VAL A 654 -1.61 17.97 -20.54
CA VAL A 654 -0.54 17.26 -19.80
C VAL A 654 0.58 16.78 -20.73
N LEU A 655 0.25 16.41 -21.97
CA LEU A 655 1.23 16.03 -22.99
C LEU A 655 2.01 17.28 -23.45
N ALA A 656 1.30 18.38 -23.72
CA ALA A 656 1.88 19.67 -24.07
C ALA A 656 2.81 20.19 -22.97
N LEU A 657 2.39 20.12 -21.70
CA LEU A 657 3.23 20.46 -20.55
C LEU A 657 4.50 19.60 -20.48
N ARG A 658 4.38 18.28 -20.71
CA ARG A 658 5.53 17.37 -20.69
C ARG A 658 6.51 17.66 -21.82
N GLN A 659 6.01 17.97 -23.02
CA GLN A 659 6.84 18.35 -24.18
C GLN A 659 7.54 19.68 -23.95
N ALA A 660 6.85 20.68 -23.39
CA ALA A 660 7.43 21.97 -23.06
C ALA A 660 8.53 21.86 -21.98
N LYS A 661 8.33 21.01 -20.96
CA LYS A 661 9.36 20.71 -19.94
C LYS A 661 10.61 20.08 -20.54
N LEU A 662 10.44 19.12 -21.45
CA LEU A 662 11.56 18.48 -22.13
C LEU A 662 12.32 19.46 -23.03
N ALA A 663 11.61 20.33 -23.75
CA ALA A 663 12.19 21.37 -24.59
C ALA A 663 13.01 22.38 -23.75
N TYR A 664 12.46 22.86 -22.63
CA TYR A 664 13.17 23.76 -21.72
C TYR A 664 14.46 23.14 -21.15
N ILE A 665 14.40 21.89 -20.68
CA ILE A 665 15.57 21.18 -20.16
C ILE A 665 16.63 21.03 -21.25
N ALA A 666 16.24 20.66 -22.47
CA ALA A 666 17.17 20.53 -23.59
C ALA A 666 17.87 21.86 -23.93
N GLN A 667 17.14 22.99 -23.97
CA GLN A 667 17.75 24.30 -24.23
C GLN A 667 18.66 24.77 -23.08
N ARG A 668 18.29 24.45 -21.82
CA ARG A 668 19.11 24.79 -20.65
C ARG A 668 20.41 24.00 -20.63
N ASP A 669 20.35 22.72 -21.00
CA ASP A 669 21.53 21.86 -21.05
C ASP A 669 22.42 22.23 -22.25
N ALA A 670 21.83 22.67 -23.38
CA ALA A 670 22.56 23.25 -24.51
C ALA A 670 23.29 24.56 -24.13
N LEU A 671 22.66 25.45 -23.35
CA LEU A 671 23.32 26.66 -22.84
C LEU A 671 24.51 26.30 -21.93
N ARG A 672 24.33 25.35 -21.01
CA ARG A 672 25.42 24.89 -20.13
C ARG A 672 26.57 24.24 -20.89
N ALA A 673 26.27 23.51 -21.96
CA ALA A 673 27.29 22.95 -22.84
C ALA A 673 28.06 24.06 -23.57
N ALA A 674 27.36 25.02 -24.17
CA ALA A 674 27.97 26.15 -24.87
C ALA A 674 28.82 27.05 -23.93
N GLU A 675 28.39 27.25 -22.69
CA GLU A 675 29.15 27.98 -21.67
C GLU A 675 30.42 27.24 -21.25
N ARG A 676 30.40 25.91 -21.20
CA ARG A 676 31.59 25.08 -20.90
C ARG A 676 32.57 25.02 -22.07
N GLU A 677 32.05 25.02 -23.29
CA GLU A 677 32.83 24.95 -24.53
C GLU A 677 33.40 26.31 -24.95
N GLY A 678 33.05 27.39 -24.25
CA GLY A 678 33.60 28.72 -24.48
C GLY A 678 33.20 29.33 -25.82
N VAL A 679 31.97 29.04 -26.27
CA VAL A 679 31.43 29.53 -27.55
C VAL A 679 31.31 31.07 -27.54
N SER A 680 31.36 31.71 -28.71
CA SER A 680 31.34 33.18 -28.84
C SER A 680 30.13 33.82 -28.16
N ALA A 681 30.30 35.06 -27.70
CA ALA A 681 29.26 35.81 -26.98
C ALA A 681 27.96 35.94 -27.80
N GLU A 682 28.06 36.11 -29.12
CA GLU A 682 26.91 36.21 -30.03
C GLU A 682 26.13 34.89 -30.14
N ALA A 683 26.83 33.74 -30.14
CA ALA A 683 26.21 32.43 -30.17
C ALA A 683 25.57 32.07 -28.82
N LEU A 684 26.19 32.46 -27.71
CA LEU A 684 25.59 32.33 -26.37
C LEU A 684 24.31 33.15 -26.25
N ASP A 685 24.27 34.34 -26.83
CA ASP A 685 23.08 35.20 -26.79
C ASP A 685 21.92 34.62 -27.61
N ALA A 686 22.22 34.02 -28.77
CA ALA A 686 21.23 33.28 -29.54
C ALA A 686 20.64 32.08 -28.76
N ILE A 687 21.49 31.34 -28.04
CA ILE A 687 21.05 30.19 -27.22
C ILE A 687 20.23 30.66 -26.00
N ARG A 688 20.56 31.81 -25.42
CA ARG A 688 19.78 32.43 -24.34
C ARG A 688 18.40 32.87 -24.83
N GLN A 689 18.30 33.39 -26.05
CA GLN A 689 17.02 33.75 -26.66
C GLN A 689 16.13 32.52 -26.91
N THR A 690 16.69 31.40 -27.40
CA THR A 690 15.92 30.15 -27.53
C THR A 690 15.53 29.54 -26.19
N LEU A 691 16.36 29.66 -25.16
CA LEU A 691 15.99 29.24 -23.80
C LEU A 691 14.83 30.08 -23.24
N ALA A 692 14.87 31.40 -23.41
CA ALA A 692 13.79 32.29 -23.00
C ALA A 692 12.47 31.99 -23.73
N ALA A 693 12.53 31.68 -25.02
CA ALA A 693 11.36 31.25 -25.78
C ALA A 693 10.79 29.90 -25.30
N ALA A 694 11.66 28.94 -24.97
CA ALA A 694 11.24 27.65 -24.40
C ALA A 694 10.63 27.79 -22.98
N GLU A 695 11.13 28.75 -22.20
CA GLU A 695 10.60 29.09 -20.87
C GLU A 695 9.20 29.74 -20.98
N ALA A 696 9.01 30.67 -21.91
CA ALA A 696 7.70 31.26 -22.19
C ALA A 696 6.68 30.21 -22.67
N ALA A 697 7.10 29.27 -23.51
CA ALA A 697 6.26 28.15 -23.97
C ALA A 697 5.93 27.18 -22.83
N LEU A 698 6.84 26.97 -21.88
CA LEU A 698 6.59 26.18 -20.68
C LEU A 698 5.53 26.84 -19.78
N HIS A 699 5.64 28.14 -19.53
CA HIS A 699 4.64 28.87 -18.74
C HIS A 699 3.26 28.85 -19.40
N ALA A 700 3.18 29.08 -20.71
CA ALA A 700 1.92 28.98 -21.44
C ALA A 700 1.31 27.56 -21.37
N ALA A 701 2.16 26.51 -21.41
CA ALA A 701 1.72 25.13 -21.27
C ALA A 701 1.33 24.78 -19.82
N GLU A 702 1.94 25.40 -18.81
CA GLU A 702 1.57 25.28 -17.39
C GLU A 702 0.19 25.90 -17.14
N ASP A 703 -0.05 27.11 -17.62
CA ASP A 703 -1.34 27.81 -17.54
C ASP A 703 -2.46 27.04 -18.24
N ALA A 704 -2.16 26.45 -19.40
CA ALA A 704 -3.11 25.63 -20.16
C ALA A 704 -3.29 24.20 -19.60
N SER A 705 -2.46 23.75 -18.66
CA SER A 705 -2.47 22.36 -18.16
C SER A 705 -3.53 22.08 -17.09
N GLY A 706 -4.13 23.12 -16.49
CA GLY A 706 -5.09 22.99 -15.39
C GLY A 706 -4.50 22.42 -14.08
N LYS A 707 -3.17 22.28 -13.96
CA LYS A 707 -2.51 21.90 -12.71
C LYS A 707 -2.19 23.13 -11.87
N ALA A 708 -2.63 23.15 -10.61
CA ALA A 708 -2.24 24.18 -9.66
C ALA A 708 -0.70 24.21 -9.50
N PRO A 709 -0.06 25.38 -9.51
CA PRO A 709 1.39 25.49 -9.33
C PRO A 709 1.78 24.95 -7.94
N PRO A 710 2.90 24.21 -7.82
CA PRO A 710 3.38 23.72 -6.54
C PRO A 710 3.76 24.90 -5.63
N ASP A 711 3.33 24.84 -4.38
CA ASP A 711 3.65 25.84 -3.37
C ASP A 711 5.13 25.69 -2.95
N LEU A 712 5.99 26.53 -3.53
CA LEU A 712 7.44 26.48 -3.32
C LEU A 712 7.83 27.32 -2.11
N VAL A 713 7.88 26.69 -0.94
CA VAL A 713 8.52 27.26 0.24
C VAL A 713 10.05 27.22 0.05
N ARG A 714 10.64 28.39 -0.27
CA ARG A 714 12.10 28.56 -0.26
C ARG A 714 12.62 28.37 1.16
N THR A 715 13.24 27.23 1.43
CA THR A 715 14.11 27.06 2.60
C THR A 715 15.53 27.42 2.21
N ASP A 716 15.99 28.59 2.64
CA ASP A 716 17.39 29.00 2.53
C ASP A 716 18.26 28.09 3.39
N LYS A 717 18.74 26.97 2.83
CA LYS A 717 19.79 26.18 3.46
C LYS A 717 21.09 26.96 3.35
N ARG A 718 21.54 27.55 4.46
CA ARG A 718 22.88 28.14 4.58
C ARG A 718 23.94 27.12 4.12
N PRO A 719 24.92 27.53 3.30
CA PRO A 719 26.01 26.66 2.90
C PRO A 719 26.83 26.25 4.13
N ILE A 720 27.12 24.95 4.25
CA ILE A 720 27.96 24.39 5.31
C ILE A 720 29.38 24.93 5.14
N THR A 721 29.85 25.72 6.11
CA THR A 721 31.22 26.22 6.15
C THR A 721 32.21 25.06 6.31
N ASP A 722 33.43 25.20 5.80
CA ASP A 722 34.47 24.17 5.96
C ASP A 722 34.80 23.93 7.44
N ALA A 723 34.68 24.96 8.28
CA ALA A 723 34.80 24.85 9.73
C ALA A 723 33.72 23.92 10.34
N LEU A 724 32.45 24.07 9.94
CA LEU A 724 31.37 23.20 10.41
C LEU A 724 31.52 21.76 9.88
N ARG A 725 32.06 21.58 8.67
CA ARG A 725 32.37 20.26 8.11
C ARG A 725 33.48 19.56 8.92
N ALA A 726 34.54 20.29 9.27
CA ALA A 726 35.63 19.77 10.09
C ALA A 726 35.15 19.41 11.50
N ALA A 727 34.37 20.28 12.15
CA ALA A 727 33.82 20.04 13.48
C ALA A 727 32.89 18.81 13.52
N LYS A 728 32.01 18.64 12.53
CA LYS A 728 31.14 17.45 12.41
C LYS A 728 31.94 16.17 12.16
N THR A 729 33.05 16.27 11.44
CA THR A 729 33.96 15.14 11.19
C THR A 729 34.65 14.71 12.49
N GLU A 730 35.19 15.65 13.26
CA GLU A 730 35.78 15.35 14.59
C GLU A 730 34.75 14.78 15.58
N LEU A 731 33.52 15.29 15.57
CA LEU A 731 32.43 14.72 16.38
C LEU A 731 32.16 13.25 16.04
N ALA A 732 32.18 12.90 14.76
CA ALA A 732 31.99 11.52 14.32
C ALA A 732 33.16 10.62 14.79
N TYR A 733 34.40 11.09 14.69
CA TYR A 733 35.58 10.35 15.18
C TYR A 733 35.57 10.19 16.71
N ALA A 734 35.25 11.26 17.46
CA ALA A 734 35.18 11.19 18.92
C ALA A 734 34.10 10.21 19.42
N ARG A 735 32.94 10.13 18.75
CA ARG A 735 31.90 9.14 19.05
C ARG A 735 32.34 7.71 18.72
N ALA A 736 33.03 7.52 17.60
CA ALA A 736 33.54 6.22 17.20
C ALA A 736 34.61 5.69 18.18
N ASP A 737 35.52 6.57 18.60
CA ASP A 737 36.59 6.21 19.55
C ASP A 737 36.03 5.87 20.94
N LEU A 738 35.07 6.64 21.46
CA LEU A 738 34.41 6.33 22.74
C LEU A 738 33.72 4.96 22.67
N LYS A 739 32.94 4.70 21.62
CA LYS A 739 32.21 3.44 21.44
C LYS A 739 33.15 2.24 21.24
N LYS A 740 34.32 2.47 20.66
CA LYS A 740 35.38 1.47 20.55
C LYS A 740 35.98 1.12 21.92
N LEU A 741 36.33 2.14 22.71
CA LEU A 741 36.89 1.94 24.06
C LEU A 741 35.88 1.28 25.02
N GLU A 742 34.60 1.61 24.91
CA GLU A 742 33.52 0.94 25.66
C GLU A 742 33.37 -0.54 25.29
N ARG A 743 33.57 -0.89 24.01
CA ARG A 743 33.52 -2.28 23.54
C ARG A 743 34.76 -3.08 23.93
N GLU A 744 35.92 -2.43 23.97
CA GLU A 744 37.20 -3.06 24.32
C GLU A 744 37.42 -3.16 25.84
N GLY A 745 36.48 -2.66 26.66
CA GLY A 745 36.58 -2.69 28.11
C GLY A 745 37.76 -1.86 28.63
N ALA A 746 38.07 -0.74 27.97
CA ALA A 746 39.17 0.13 28.35
C ALA A 746 38.94 0.72 29.76
N GLY A 747 40.02 0.91 30.52
CA GLY A 747 39.94 1.39 31.90
C GLY A 747 39.34 2.80 32.03
N ASP A 748 38.81 3.12 33.21
CA ASP A 748 38.04 4.34 33.49
C ASP A 748 38.74 5.66 33.07
N SER A 749 40.07 5.71 33.16
CA SER A 749 40.87 6.87 32.73
C SER A 749 40.79 7.12 31.21
N ALA A 750 40.80 6.05 30.41
CA ALA A 750 40.70 6.14 28.94
C ALA A 750 39.29 6.54 28.50
N LEU A 751 38.26 6.02 29.18
CA LEU A 751 36.86 6.39 28.95
C LEU A 751 36.60 7.85 29.35
N ALA A 752 37.16 8.32 30.47
CA ALA A 752 37.07 9.71 30.88
C ALA A 752 37.67 10.67 29.83
N THR A 753 38.87 10.35 29.34
CA THR A 753 39.54 11.14 28.29
C THR A 753 38.73 11.18 26.98
N ALA A 754 38.15 10.04 26.58
CA ALA A 754 37.32 9.98 25.38
C ALA A 754 35.99 10.76 25.52
N ARG A 755 35.39 10.76 26.71
CA ARG A 755 34.19 11.57 27.03
C ARG A 755 34.49 13.07 27.01
N GLU A 756 35.67 13.50 27.48
CA GLU A 756 36.10 14.89 27.36
C GLU A 756 36.31 15.31 25.90
N ARG A 757 36.94 14.47 25.08
CA ARG A 757 37.12 14.72 23.65
C ARG A 757 35.77 14.83 22.93
N LEU A 758 34.79 13.99 23.28
CA LEU A 758 33.44 14.07 22.74
C LEU A 758 32.77 15.40 23.09
N LYS A 759 32.81 15.82 24.36
CA LYS A 759 32.26 17.12 24.80
C LYS A 759 32.93 18.30 24.10
N ALA A 760 34.23 18.25 23.86
CA ALA A 760 34.95 19.29 23.13
C ALA A 760 34.51 19.35 21.66
N ALA A 761 34.32 18.20 21.01
CA ALA A 761 33.83 18.14 19.63
C ALA A 761 32.37 18.61 19.49
N GLU A 762 31.51 18.32 20.48
CA GLU A 762 30.13 18.81 20.52
C GLU A 762 30.07 20.33 20.66
N ARG A 763 30.91 20.92 21.53
CA ARG A 763 31.05 22.39 21.63
C ARG A 763 31.56 23.02 20.34
N ALA A 764 32.56 22.41 19.69
CA ALA A 764 33.07 22.91 18.42
C ALA A 764 32.02 22.90 17.29
N VAL A 765 31.07 21.96 17.29
CA VAL A 765 29.96 21.93 16.34
C VAL A 765 28.92 23.01 16.67
N ALA A 766 28.60 23.24 17.94
CA ALA A 766 27.72 24.32 18.37
C ALA A 766 28.30 25.70 17.97
N ASP A 767 29.57 25.94 18.30
CA ASP A 767 30.27 27.18 17.96
C ASP A 767 30.36 27.41 16.43
N ALA A 768 30.63 26.35 15.65
CA ALA A 768 30.75 26.43 14.19
C ALA A 768 29.39 26.51 13.45
N SER A 769 28.29 26.13 14.10
CA SER A 769 26.93 26.23 13.55
C SER A 769 26.28 27.57 13.83
N GLY A 770 26.86 28.39 14.72
CA GLY A 770 26.29 29.67 15.15
C GLY A 770 25.07 29.51 16.06
N GLU A 771 24.81 28.31 16.54
CA GLU A 771 23.88 28.04 17.63
C GLU A 771 24.63 28.33 18.93
N ALA A 772 24.56 29.58 19.41
CA ALA A 772 24.94 29.86 20.79
C ALA A 772 23.99 29.10 21.72
N PRO A 773 24.48 28.61 22.88
CA PRO A 773 23.65 27.89 23.85
C PRO A 773 22.49 28.73 24.40
#